data_AF-A0A7S0ESC0-F1
#
_entry.id   AF-A0A7S0ESC0-F1
#
_cell.length_a   1.000
_cell.length_b   1.000
_cell.length_c   1.000
_cell.angle_alpha   90.00
_cell.angle_beta   90.00
_cell.angle_gamma   90.00
#
_symmetry.space_group_name_H-M   'P 1'
#
loop_
_entity.id
_entity.type
_entity.pdbx_description
1 polymer ?
#
loop_
_entity_poly.entity_id
_entity_poly.type
_entity_poly.pdbx_seq_one_letter_code
_entity_poly.pdbx_strand_id
1 'polypeptide(L)'
;MYGLWCRQSVMPESKVAISYLQFGCWQKAQDSLFGAMIKSQQSGALSSIPKAEKTIWEEQWVQCAKHLNQWDMLTSYAKEINQFDLQLECFWKTSDWGSMRDLLQDPMPSDPGQTKIYDIYNALQEWRLQDAEKHVQEAFQYALKNWCLLPEVTVQAYVPLMQTFHQLVELNESAMLLDEVNKSMRHNSVPDLKNTITAWRERLPNKWDEATVWYELLTWRNHVFKMLVECNQNQQDIKTALNALGQHEETWTHIKFAESARKQGLPQVCINYLQKIMATPGIEGQHTYSKIREEALSRLELGSQQDLTQGLNLINKANLDYLQNPRDRAEILRIKGEFLFRVPDQRNPMQMRVNEANDVLSTAVITADTQSKTWVSWGNILHAMLQAKIDKGGNTPADVDQRNKLTADAMNCYLQGVRYGSEKARMLLSKVIWLLDTYDEQPALGEHFEKSIDNIPSWNWISWIPLLLGALARPQATRFRKLLSKLAADFPQALYCPLRRFLIEKQGQSRAADGDGGASVPKTATPSAPATPGVATGAAATPGAGAALGAAAPGAAAPGAAAGTPQAAAAQNVSQGAGAAAVKQEASAAGATPEARAAMVVRQHAQEIMKHLRDTHLAFFLETERFVVEITRSFKPSWEQQLQHIISACMDSMTSLNLSAPLSTEVAEKVEAALSELLTVLEQQQEQEKGKGQPSKESLQLTEFLTTYKPLLTASFFKENGSYSFATNKDLYLMLRKWQVAVRRELSRAAAPKQLESLSRALAESKGSQMEVPGQYMDMNEPMTDQHVKVDRVLPEIELVDMNLACHRQITIRGNDGKLYHFIVEATGTTVSSSDERTLFLCQFMNRCMEKEKQTRRRNMNLHLRPIVGLAPRCRLISHDPKSVSLMEVLEDFLISKGMTPDGVALKFAEKAQALSKFEKDPLMAAMNEVADILPETVLLDYVRSQIPSNAHLWSFRKHLAVQYACQVLVSHVLFTAPPPPSKLVLSQLQGDVMLLGSTPGLNKECTRMQDATDMVPFRMTRMLTTLLSPVGLEGGFSAAMGAAAMALNHPNRQLRHHLCILLREELLAYSSPTPKPGQSAAQSVTDHGRSVLARASECAHQVSQRVNDLSPMTALAAEKDLKDGDLATPINGKVISLIMAAADPVKQIAMPSLWHPWA
;
A
#
# COMPACT_ATOMS: atom_id res chain seq x y z
N MET A 1 -23.38 -11.62 9.06
CA MET A 1 -24.18 -12.32 8.05
C MET A 1 -23.32 -13.36 7.32
N TYR A 2 -22.58 -13.04 6.25
CA TYR A 2 -21.86 -14.04 5.43
C TYR A 2 -21.03 -15.08 6.22
N GLY A 3 -20.10 -14.66 7.09
CA GLY A 3 -19.29 -15.58 7.91
C GLY A 3 -20.05 -16.39 8.96
N LEU A 4 -21.31 -16.04 9.27
CA LEU A 4 -22.18 -16.89 10.09
C LEU A 4 -22.79 -17.99 9.23
N TRP A 5 -23.26 -17.63 8.03
CA TRP A 5 -23.85 -18.57 7.08
C TRP A 5 -22.84 -19.55 6.48
N CYS A 6 -21.59 -19.15 6.23
CA CYS A 6 -20.52 -20.10 5.87
C CYS A 6 -20.35 -21.25 6.89
N ARG A 7 -20.60 -20.97 8.19
CA ARG A 7 -20.52 -21.95 9.27
C ARG A 7 -21.83 -22.73 9.47
N GLN A 8 -22.98 -22.09 9.29
CA GLN A 8 -24.30 -22.69 9.51
C GLN A 8 -24.81 -23.50 8.32
N SER A 9 -24.40 -23.16 7.09
CA SER A 9 -24.79 -23.88 5.87
C SER A 9 -24.31 -25.32 5.87
N VAL A 10 -25.22 -26.24 5.58
CA VAL A 10 -24.92 -27.67 5.44
C VAL A 10 -24.43 -27.96 4.02
N MET A 11 -25.07 -27.36 3.01
CA MET A 11 -24.72 -27.59 1.61
C MET A 11 -23.44 -26.84 1.20
N PRO A 12 -22.51 -27.48 0.47
CA PRO A 12 -21.31 -26.81 -0.02
C PRO A 12 -21.64 -25.74 -1.08
N GLU A 13 -22.65 -25.96 -1.93
CA GLU A 13 -23.13 -24.97 -2.90
C GLU A 13 -23.60 -23.68 -2.24
N SER A 14 -24.21 -23.75 -1.05
CA SER A 14 -24.55 -22.55 -0.27
C SER A 14 -23.31 -21.75 0.09
N LYS A 15 -22.23 -22.40 0.54
CA LYS A 15 -20.97 -21.74 0.94
C LYS A 15 -20.30 -21.08 -0.25
N VAL A 16 -20.35 -21.73 -1.41
CA VAL A 16 -19.89 -21.19 -2.69
C VAL A 16 -20.73 -19.97 -3.09
N ALA A 17 -22.06 -20.08 -3.11
CA ALA A 17 -22.97 -18.98 -3.41
C ALA A 17 -22.78 -17.78 -2.47
N ILE A 18 -22.65 -18.02 -1.16
CA ILE A 18 -22.36 -17.00 -0.14
C ILE A 18 -21.02 -16.30 -0.43
N SER A 19 -20.00 -17.03 -0.90
CA SER A 19 -18.73 -16.41 -1.30
C SER A 19 -18.88 -15.54 -2.56
N TYR A 20 -19.68 -15.94 -3.57
CA TYR A 20 -20.01 -15.08 -4.72
C TYR A 20 -20.76 -13.81 -4.28
N LEU A 21 -21.77 -13.92 -3.41
CA LEU A 21 -22.50 -12.78 -2.84
C LEU A 21 -21.54 -11.82 -2.12
N GLN A 22 -20.65 -12.36 -1.29
CA GLN A 22 -19.71 -11.56 -0.51
C GLN A 22 -18.77 -10.72 -1.38
N PHE A 23 -18.33 -11.22 -2.54
CA PHE A 23 -17.50 -10.47 -3.49
C PHE A 23 -18.29 -9.75 -4.60
N GLY A 24 -19.63 -9.78 -4.56
CA GLY A 24 -20.50 -9.09 -5.52
C GLY A 24 -20.56 -9.73 -6.91
N CYS A 25 -20.31 -11.04 -7.01
CA CYS A 25 -20.38 -11.82 -8.24
C CYS A 25 -21.81 -12.33 -8.49
N TRP A 26 -22.76 -11.39 -8.65
CA TRP A 26 -24.20 -11.64 -8.57
C TRP A 26 -24.73 -12.71 -9.54
N GLN A 27 -24.22 -12.78 -10.79
CA GLN A 27 -24.65 -13.81 -11.75
C GLN A 27 -24.31 -15.22 -11.26
N LYS A 28 -23.01 -15.49 -10.98
CA LYS A 28 -22.58 -16.79 -10.46
C LYS A 28 -23.23 -17.15 -9.11
N ALA A 29 -23.51 -16.14 -8.28
CA ALA A 29 -24.30 -16.33 -7.06
C ALA A 29 -25.72 -16.82 -7.38
N GLN A 30 -26.43 -16.15 -8.29
CA GLN A 30 -27.78 -16.51 -8.72
C GLN A 30 -27.82 -17.94 -9.28
N ASP A 31 -26.89 -18.28 -10.18
CA ASP A 31 -26.79 -19.59 -10.82
C ASP A 31 -26.52 -20.70 -9.77
N SER A 32 -25.63 -20.43 -8.81
CA SER A 32 -25.29 -21.37 -7.72
C SER A 32 -26.44 -21.59 -6.74
N LEU A 33 -27.16 -20.52 -6.36
CA LEU A 33 -28.34 -20.61 -5.51
C LEU A 33 -29.46 -21.40 -6.19
N PHE A 34 -29.71 -21.13 -7.47
CA PHE A 34 -30.71 -21.85 -8.26
C PHE A 34 -30.34 -23.34 -8.42
N GLY A 35 -29.06 -23.64 -8.67
CA GLY A 35 -28.55 -25.01 -8.66
C GLY A 35 -28.74 -25.73 -7.32
N ALA A 36 -28.53 -25.03 -6.19
CA ALA A 36 -28.80 -25.58 -4.86
C ALA A 36 -30.30 -25.84 -4.62
N MET A 37 -31.19 -24.93 -5.06
CA MET A 37 -32.64 -25.14 -5.01
C MET A 37 -33.06 -26.38 -5.80
N ILE A 38 -32.62 -26.54 -7.05
CA ILE A 38 -32.93 -27.72 -7.89
C ILE A 38 -32.44 -29.01 -7.23
N LYS A 39 -31.18 -29.05 -6.77
CA LYS A 39 -30.63 -30.22 -6.07
C LYS A 39 -31.42 -30.56 -4.80
N SER A 40 -31.93 -29.56 -4.08
CA SER A 40 -32.75 -29.79 -2.89
C SER A 40 -34.12 -30.40 -3.18
N GLN A 41 -34.64 -30.26 -4.42
CA GLN A 41 -35.89 -30.88 -4.86
C GLN A 41 -35.72 -32.32 -5.37
N GLN A 42 -34.49 -32.73 -5.69
CA GLN A 42 -34.19 -34.10 -6.11
C GLN A 42 -34.18 -35.05 -4.90
N SER A 43 -35.02 -36.09 -4.97
CA SER A 43 -35.41 -36.93 -3.83
C SER A 43 -34.23 -37.60 -3.10
N GLY A 44 -33.92 -37.11 -1.90
CA GLY A 44 -32.95 -37.73 -0.99
C GLY A 44 -32.40 -36.78 0.10
N ALA A 45 -32.20 -35.50 -0.23
CA ALA A 45 -31.60 -34.51 0.68
C ALA A 45 -32.61 -33.64 1.47
N LEU A 46 -33.91 -33.79 1.21
CA LEU A 46 -34.94 -32.83 1.63
C LEU A 46 -35.13 -32.73 3.16
N SER A 47 -34.75 -33.77 3.91
CA SER A 47 -34.90 -33.87 5.37
C SER A 47 -33.69 -33.38 6.18
N SER A 48 -32.50 -33.22 5.58
CA SER A 48 -31.29 -32.77 6.27
C SER A 48 -31.05 -31.26 6.19
N ILE A 49 -31.65 -30.58 5.21
CA ILE A 49 -31.41 -29.15 4.94
C ILE A 49 -32.34 -28.28 5.83
N PRO A 50 -31.79 -27.37 6.67
CA PRO A 50 -32.58 -26.48 7.52
C PRO A 50 -33.52 -25.57 6.70
N LYS A 51 -34.74 -25.32 7.21
CA LYS A 51 -35.68 -24.39 6.57
C LYS A 51 -35.09 -22.98 6.37
N ALA A 52 -34.35 -22.49 7.37
CA ALA A 52 -33.71 -21.18 7.32
C ALA A 52 -32.64 -21.06 6.20
N GLU A 53 -31.99 -22.17 5.83
CA GLU A 53 -31.04 -22.17 4.70
C GLU A 53 -31.79 -22.03 3.37
N LYS A 54 -32.96 -22.66 3.23
CA LYS A 54 -33.82 -22.54 2.03
C LYS A 54 -34.39 -21.13 1.86
N THR A 55 -34.91 -20.53 2.94
CA THR A 55 -35.40 -19.15 2.93
C THR A 55 -34.33 -18.16 2.48
N ILE A 56 -33.07 -18.37 2.89
CA ILE A 56 -31.96 -17.53 2.46
C ILE A 56 -31.56 -17.75 1.01
N TRP A 57 -31.72 -18.95 0.46
CA TRP A 57 -31.55 -19.11 -0.98
C TRP A 57 -32.56 -18.26 -1.76
N GLU A 58 -33.82 -18.25 -1.34
CA GLU A 58 -34.88 -17.43 -1.95
C GLU A 58 -34.59 -15.93 -1.79
N GLU A 59 -34.36 -15.45 -0.56
CA GLU A 59 -34.03 -14.05 -0.27
C GLU A 59 -32.81 -13.56 -1.06
N GLN A 60 -31.70 -14.31 -1.04
CA GLN A 60 -30.47 -13.88 -1.70
C GLN A 60 -30.55 -14.03 -3.22
N TRP A 61 -31.34 -14.98 -3.75
CA TRP A 61 -31.61 -15.07 -5.18
C TRP A 61 -32.41 -13.86 -5.68
N VAL A 62 -33.41 -13.41 -4.91
CA VAL A 62 -34.14 -12.15 -5.18
C VAL A 62 -33.17 -10.97 -5.17
N GLN A 63 -32.27 -10.86 -4.17
CA GLN A 63 -31.28 -9.78 -4.13
C GLN A 63 -30.30 -9.82 -5.33
N CYS A 64 -29.86 -11.01 -5.77
CA CYS A 64 -29.08 -11.15 -7.02
C CYS A 64 -29.85 -10.59 -8.22
N ALA A 65 -31.12 -10.98 -8.40
CA ALA A 65 -31.94 -10.52 -9.51
C ALA A 65 -32.14 -8.99 -9.50
N LYS A 66 -32.29 -8.39 -8.31
CA LYS A 66 -32.32 -6.92 -8.14
C LYS A 66 -31.02 -6.25 -8.58
N HIS A 67 -29.86 -6.78 -8.17
CA HIS A 67 -28.55 -6.26 -8.61
C HIS A 67 -28.28 -6.49 -10.10
N LEU A 68 -28.86 -7.54 -10.69
CA LEU A 68 -28.78 -7.86 -12.12
C LEU A 68 -29.85 -7.13 -12.97
N ASN A 69 -30.69 -6.29 -12.35
CA ASN A 69 -31.73 -5.48 -12.99
C ASN A 69 -32.82 -6.31 -13.71
N GLN A 70 -33.12 -7.51 -13.20
CA GLN A 70 -34.04 -8.50 -13.79
C GLN A 70 -35.50 -8.29 -13.33
N TRP A 71 -36.02 -7.05 -13.38
CA TRP A 71 -37.32 -6.70 -12.80
C TRP A 71 -38.51 -7.40 -13.46
N ASP A 72 -38.44 -7.70 -14.76
CA ASP A 72 -39.51 -8.41 -15.47
C ASP A 72 -39.68 -9.85 -14.92
N MET A 73 -38.56 -10.53 -14.62
CA MET A 73 -38.56 -11.86 -14.00
C MET A 73 -39.04 -11.81 -12.55
N LEU A 74 -38.57 -10.81 -11.78
CA LEU A 74 -39.03 -10.59 -10.40
C LEU A 74 -40.51 -10.27 -10.31
N THR A 75 -41.08 -9.56 -11.29
CA THR A 75 -42.51 -9.23 -11.33
C THR A 75 -43.37 -10.48 -11.44
N SER A 76 -43.01 -11.41 -12.33
CA SER A 76 -43.71 -12.70 -12.47
C SER A 76 -43.57 -13.54 -11.20
N TYR A 77 -42.36 -13.69 -10.67
CA TYR A 77 -42.06 -14.41 -9.43
C TYR A 77 -42.85 -13.86 -8.22
N ALA A 78 -42.91 -12.54 -8.06
CA ALA A 78 -43.63 -11.87 -6.97
C ALA A 78 -45.14 -12.05 -7.07
N LYS A 79 -45.70 -12.11 -8.29
CA LYS A 79 -47.12 -12.44 -8.54
C LYS A 79 -47.42 -13.91 -8.20
N GLU A 80 -46.54 -14.84 -8.56
CA GLU A 80 -46.71 -16.28 -8.28
C GLU A 80 -46.66 -16.64 -6.78
N ILE A 81 -45.72 -16.04 -6.03
CA ILE A 81 -45.54 -16.27 -4.59
C ILE A 81 -46.46 -15.38 -3.73
N ASN A 82 -47.07 -14.38 -4.36
CA ASN A 82 -47.95 -13.39 -3.74
C ASN A 82 -47.28 -12.54 -2.64
N GLN A 83 -46.01 -12.17 -2.85
CA GLN A 83 -45.24 -11.35 -1.89
C GLN A 83 -45.51 -9.85 -2.09
N PHE A 84 -46.36 -9.28 -1.25
CA PHE A 84 -46.83 -7.88 -1.29
C PHE A 84 -45.72 -6.83 -1.49
N ASP A 85 -44.73 -6.77 -0.58
CA ASP A 85 -43.68 -5.73 -0.62
C ASP A 85 -42.85 -5.80 -1.92
N LEU A 86 -42.57 -7.01 -2.40
CA LEU A 86 -41.81 -7.23 -3.64
C LEU A 86 -42.65 -6.88 -4.88
N GLN A 87 -43.96 -7.14 -4.87
CA GLN A 87 -44.87 -6.73 -5.95
C GLN A 87 -44.89 -5.20 -6.08
N LEU A 88 -45.12 -4.47 -4.98
CA LEU A 88 -45.10 -2.99 -4.99
C LEU A 88 -43.78 -2.45 -5.54
N GLU A 89 -42.65 -3.01 -5.10
CA GLU A 89 -41.33 -2.62 -5.58
C GLU A 89 -41.15 -2.89 -7.09
N CYS A 90 -41.66 -4.00 -7.60
CA CYS A 90 -41.60 -4.32 -9.02
C CYS A 90 -42.52 -3.45 -9.87
N PHE A 91 -43.72 -3.12 -9.40
CA PHE A 91 -44.72 -2.38 -10.17
C PHE A 91 -44.27 -0.96 -10.51
N TRP A 92 -43.73 -0.19 -9.54
CA TRP A 92 -43.24 1.15 -9.87
C TRP A 92 -42.03 1.07 -10.83
N LYS A 93 -41.07 0.16 -10.57
CA LYS A 93 -39.88 -0.05 -11.42
C LYS A 93 -40.22 -0.49 -12.85
N THR A 94 -41.37 -1.13 -13.06
CA THR A 94 -41.89 -1.53 -14.39
C THR A 94 -42.93 -0.56 -14.97
N SER A 95 -43.30 0.51 -14.26
CA SER A 95 -44.37 1.46 -14.59
C SER A 95 -45.81 0.88 -14.60
N ASP A 96 -46.07 -0.22 -13.90
CA ASP A 96 -47.42 -0.80 -13.71
C ASP A 96 -48.18 -0.09 -12.57
N TRP A 97 -48.47 1.20 -12.78
CA TRP A 97 -49.14 2.06 -11.80
C TRP A 97 -50.57 1.60 -11.47
N GLY A 98 -51.24 0.91 -12.39
CA GLY A 98 -52.59 0.37 -12.19
C GLY A 98 -52.58 -0.71 -11.11
N SER A 99 -51.78 -1.76 -11.31
CA SER A 99 -51.63 -2.84 -10.31
C SER A 99 -51.11 -2.32 -8.97
N MET A 100 -50.23 -1.30 -8.98
CA MET A 100 -49.72 -0.67 -7.76
C MET A 100 -50.80 0.04 -6.95
N ARG A 101 -51.63 0.87 -7.57
CA ARG A 101 -52.73 1.57 -6.90
C ARG A 101 -53.77 0.62 -6.33
N ASP A 102 -54.08 -0.45 -7.06
CA ASP A 102 -55.07 -1.43 -6.64
C ASP A 102 -54.53 -2.25 -5.45
N LEU A 103 -53.23 -2.62 -5.45
CA LEU A 103 -52.57 -3.29 -4.34
C LEU A 103 -52.38 -2.39 -3.09
N LEU A 104 -52.17 -1.08 -3.25
CA LEU A 104 -52.07 -0.13 -2.13
C LEU A 104 -53.39 0.09 -1.35
N GLN A 105 -54.53 -0.35 -1.89
CA GLN A 105 -55.81 -0.30 -1.17
C GLN A 105 -55.95 -1.43 -0.15
N ASP A 106 -55.18 -2.52 -0.28
CA ASP A 106 -55.21 -3.64 0.64
C ASP A 106 -54.40 -3.35 1.92
N PRO A 107 -54.97 -3.58 3.12
CA PRO A 107 -54.31 -3.26 4.38
C PRO A 107 -53.27 -4.34 4.78
N MET A 108 -52.19 -4.48 4.02
CA MET A 108 -51.13 -5.48 4.25
C MET A 108 -49.65 -5.04 4.14
N PRO A 109 -49.24 -3.78 4.39
CA PRO A 109 -47.83 -3.38 4.35
C PRO A 109 -47.00 -3.87 5.56
N SER A 110 -45.77 -4.29 5.31
CA SER A 110 -44.82 -4.73 6.36
C SER A 110 -44.03 -3.58 6.99
N ASP A 111 -43.57 -2.61 6.19
CA ASP A 111 -42.88 -1.40 6.66
C ASP A 111 -43.65 -0.11 6.30
N PRO A 112 -44.26 0.57 7.30
CA PRO A 112 -44.97 1.84 7.08
C PRO A 112 -44.13 2.93 6.43
N GLY A 113 -42.80 2.97 6.66
CA GLY A 113 -41.93 3.99 6.07
C GLY A 113 -41.80 3.83 4.56
N GLN A 114 -41.57 2.60 4.11
CA GLN A 114 -41.47 2.26 2.69
C GLN A 114 -42.82 2.36 1.98
N THR A 115 -43.93 1.99 2.63
CA THR A 115 -45.28 2.16 2.05
C THR A 115 -45.62 3.62 1.81
N LYS A 116 -45.21 4.53 2.71
CA LYS A 116 -45.38 5.97 2.48
C LYS A 116 -44.62 6.47 1.25
N ILE A 117 -43.49 5.88 0.91
CA ILE A 117 -42.78 6.19 -0.35
C ILE A 117 -43.61 5.74 -1.57
N TYR A 118 -44.28 4.60 -1.49
CA TYR A 118 -45.21 4.14 -2.53
C TYR A 118 -46.48 5.01 -2.63
N ASP A 119 -47.03 5.48 -1.51
CA ASP A 119 -48.13 6.47 -1.48
C ASP A 119 -47.72 7.75 -2.23
N ILE A 120 -46.50 8.26 -1.96
CA ILE A 120 -45.96 9.47 -2.61
C ILE A 120 -45.80 9.25 -4.12
N TYR A 121 -45.23 8.12 -4.55
CA TYR A 121 -45.09 7.81 -5.98
C TYR A 121 -46.44 7.80 -6.70
N ASN A 122 -47.45 7.15 -6.13
CA ASN A 122 -48.79 7.10 -6.70
C ASN A 122 -49.46 8.50 -6.73
N ALA A 123 -49.35 9.26 -5.63
CA ALA A 123 -49.88 10.62 -5.56
C ALA A 123 -49.23 11.57 -6.59
N LEU A 124 -47.91 11.47 -6.81
CA LEU A 124 -47.21 12.28 -7.81
C LEU A 124 -47.59 11.86 -9.24
N GLN A 125 -47.70 10.56 -9.54
CA GLN A 125 -48.12 10.05 -10.85
C GLN A 125 -49.56 10.50 -11.20
N GLU A 126 -50.45 10.60 -10.21
CA GLU A 126 -51.81 11.14 -10.36
C GLU A 126 -51.89 12.69 -10.23
N TRP A 127 -50.74 13.39 -10.15
CA TRP A 127 -50.63 14.85 -9.99
C TRP A 127 -51.32 15.42 -8.72
N ARG A 128 -51.54 14.58 -7.70
CA ARG A 128 -52.10 14.94 -6.38
C ARG A 128 -51.02 15.51 -5.44
N LEU A 129 -50.50 16.70 -5.81
CA LEU A 129 -49.31 17.29 -5.18
C LEU A 129 -49.47 17.57 -3.66
N GLN A 130 -50.66 17.95 -3.20
CA GLN A 130 -50.93 18.20 -1.77
C GLN A 130 -50.89 16.92 -0.92
N ASP A 131 -51.42 15.82 -1.46
CA ASP A 131 -51.34 14.50 -0.81
C ASP A 131 -49.88 14.03 -0.74
N ALA A 132 -49.14 14.23 -1.84
CA ALA A 132 -47.71 13.89 -1.91
C ALA A 132 -46.88 14.66 -0.88
N GLU A 133 -47.06 15.98 -0.74
CA GLU A 133 -46.35 16.79 0.27
C GLU A 133 -46.64 16.31 1.70
N LYS A 134 -47.91 16.00 2.01
CA LYS A 134 -48.29 15.45 3.31
C LYS A 134 -47.63 14.10 3.57
N HIS A 135 -47.66 13.18 2.61
CA HIS A 135 -47.04 11.86 2.77
C HIS A 135 -45.51 11.93 2.84
N VAL A 136 -44.87 12.90 2.16
CA VAL A 136 -43.43 13.21 2.33
C VAL A 136 -43.13 13.60 3.78
N GLN A 137 -43.93 14.48 4.39
CA GLN A 137 -43.74 14.86 5.80
C GLN A 137 -43.93 13.67 6.76
N GLU A 138 -44.93 12.82 6.52
CA GLU A 138 -45.13 11.56 7.27
C GLU A 138 -43.90 10.64 7.13
N ALA A 139 -43.41 10.42 5.90
CA ALA A 139 -42.25 9.56 5.62
C ALA A 139 -40.95 10.07 6.26
N PHE A 140 -40.71 11.40 6.27
CA PHE A 140 -39.58 11.99 6.99
C PHE A 140 -39.64 11.69 8.50
N GLN A 141 -40.82 11.73 9.12
CA GLN A 141 -40.98 11.39 10.55
C GLN A 141 -40.67 9.90 10.82
N TYR A 142 -41.08 8.98 9.94
CA TYR A 142 -40.71 7.57 10.06
C TYR A 142 -39.20 7.35 9.90
N ALA A 143 -38.57 7.98 8.91
CA ALA A 143 -37.12 7.88 8.69
C ALA A 143 -36.31 8.48 9.86
N LEU A 144 -36.73 9.61 10.42
CA LEU A 144 -36.14 10.21 11.63
C LEU A 144 -36.32 9.33 12.87
N LYS A 145 -37.50 8.73 13.06
CA LYS A 145 -37.74 7.76 14.14
C LYS A 145 -36.78 6.58 14.03
N ASN A 146 -36.61 6.02 12.82
CA ASN A 146 -35.67 4.92 12.58
C ASN A 146 -34.21 5.34 12.80
N TRP A 147 -33.83 6.57 12.46
CA TRP A 147 -32.51 7.13 12.73
C TRP A 147 -32.21 7.18 14.24
N CYS A 148 -33.16 7.67 15.05
CA CYS A 148 -33.04 7.73 16.50
C CYS A 148 -33.03 6.36 17.20
N LEU A 149 -33.45 5.29 16.51
CA LEU A 149 -33.38 3.91 17.02
C LEU A 149 -32.01 3.24 16.76
N LEU A 150 -31.16 3.80 15.89
CA LEU A 150 -29.85 3.24 15.58
C LEU A 150 -28.76 3.67 16.59
N PRO A 151 -27.77 2.80 16.90
CA PRO A 151 -26.67 3.15 17.79
C PRO A 151 -25.64 4.08 17.13
N GLU A 152 -25.27 5.15 17.84
CA GLU A 152 -24.33 6.21 17.39
C GLU A 152 -23.00 5.68 16.82
N VAL A 153 -22.52 4.54 17.31
CA VAL A 153 -21.21 3.96 16.97
C VAL A 153 -21.17 3.39 15.54
N THR A 154 -22.30 2.97 14.98
CA THR A 154 -22.33 2.12 13.77
C THR A 154 -22.67 2.87 12.49
N VAL A 155 -21.74 3.70 11.98
CA VAL A 155 -21.89 4.52 10.76
C VAL A 155 -22.51 3.75 9.57
N GLN A 156 -22.12 2.50 9.34
CA GLN A 156 -22.65 1.72 8.20
C GLN A 156 -24.15 1.37 8.31
N ALA A 157 -24.74 1.34 9.50
CA ALA A 157 -26.17 1.10 9.69
C ALA A 157 -27.03 2.30 9.26
N TYR A 158 -26.46 3.51 9.30
CA TYR A 158 -27.13 4.74 8.87
C TYR A 158 -27.17 4.91 7.34
N VAL A 159 -26.28 4.23 6.59
CA VAL A 159 -26.15 4.43 5.13
C VAL A 159 -27.47 4.20 4.36
N PRO A 160 -28.25 3.12 4.61
CA PRO A 160 -29.57 2.96 3.98
C PRO A 160 -30.53 4.11 4.32
N LEU A 161 -30.58 4.58 5.58
CA LEU A 161 -31.43 5.72 5.95
C LEU A 161 -30.96 7.02 5.30
N MET A 162 -29.66 7.24 5.11
CA MET A 162 -29.15 8.39 4.33
C MET A 162 -29.60 8.32 2.87
N GLN A 163 -29.69 7.12 2.29
CA GLN A 163 -30.20 6.90 0.94
C GLN A 163 -31.72 7.16 0.88
N THR A 164 -32.49 6.71 1.89
CA THR A 164 -33.91 7.05 2.04
C THR A 164 -34.14 8.55 2.19
N PHE A 165 -33.34 9.26 3.01
CA PHE A 165 -33.45 10.72 3.13
C PHE A 165 -33.16 11.43 1.80
N HIS A 166 -32.17 10.95 1.04
CA HIS A 166 -31.90 11.49 -0.30
C HIS A 166 -33.10 11.29 -1.24
N GLN A 167 -33.70 10.10 -1.24
CA GLN A 167 -34.91 9.77 -2.01
C GLN A 167 -36.11 10.65 -1.61
N LEU A 168 -36.34 10.88 -0.30
CA LEU A 168 -37.40 11.76 0.20
C LEU A 168 -37.19 13.24 -0.18
N VAL A 169 -35.94 13.70 -0.23
CA VAL A 169 -35.61 15.05 -0.75
C VAL A 169 -35.93 15.14 -2.25
N GLU A 170 -35.54 14.16 -3.06
CA GLU A 170 -35.87 14.18 -4.50
C GLU A 170 -37.38 14.06 -4.76
N LEU A 171 -38.11 13.32 -3.93
CA LEU A 171 -39.57 13.25 -3.95
C LEU A 171 -40.24 14.60 -3.67
N ASN A 172 -39.76 15.32 -2.64
CA ASN A 172 -40.23 16.66 -2.34
C ASN A 172 -39.92 17.65 -3.48
N GLU A 173 -38.70 17.62 -3.99
CA GLU A 173 -38.29 18.44 -5.15
C GLU A 173 -39.08 18.08 -6.42
N SER A 174 -39.50 16.82 -6.58
CA SER A 174 -40.38 16.38 -7.68
C SER A 174 -41.77 17.02 -7.58
N ALA A 175 -42.36 17.07 -6.38
CA ALA A 175 -43.60 17.80 -6.13
C ALA A 175 -43.46 19.30 -6.48
N MET A 176 -42.39 19.94 -6.03
CA MET A 176 -42.11 21.35 -6.34
C MET A 176 -41.91 21.60 -7.84
N LEU A 177 -41.25 20.69 -8.55
CA LEU A 177 -41.01 20.75 -9.98
C LEU A 177 -42.34 20.66 -10.76
N LEU A 178 -43.24 19.74 -10.40
CA LEU A 178 -44.57 19.62 -11.00
C LEU A 178 -45.48 20.82 -10.66
N ASP A 179 -45.35 21.40 -9.46
CA ASP A 179 -46.05 22.65 -9.11
C ASP A 179 -45.55 23.86 -9.92
N GLU A 180 -44.25 23.96 -10.18
CA GLU A 180 -43.69 25.03 -11.02
C GLU A 180 -44.12 24.91 -12.49
N VAL A 181 -44.28 23.68 -12.98
CA VAL A 181 -44.93 23.39 -14.27
C VAL A 181 -46.39 23.85 -14.25
N ASN A 182 -47.16 23.52 -13.20
CA ASN A 182 -48.55 23.98 -13.03
C ASN A 182 -48.68 25.51 -12.96
N LYS A 183 -47.77 26.22 -12.30
CA LYS A 183 -47.72 27.69 -12.29
C LYS A 183 -47.41 28.25 -13.66
N SER A 184 -46.39 27.74 -14.32
CA SER A 184 -45.97 28.18 -15.66
C SER A 184 -47.07 28.01 -16.70
N MET A 185 -47.86 26.93 -16.62
CA MET A 185 -49.09 26.75 -17.41
C MET A 185 -50.12 27.84 -17.17
N ARG A 186 -50.38 28.23 -15.91
CA ARG A 186 -51.33 29.31 -15.57
C ARG A 186 -50.87 30.67 -16.09
N HIS A 187 -49.55 30.86 -16.24
CA HIS A 187 -48.94 32.10 -16.72
C HIS A 187 -48.57 32.09 -18.23
N ASN A 188 -48.85 30.99 -18.97
CA ASN A 188 -48.44 30.79 -20.37
C ASN A 188 -46.93 31.02 -20.62
N SER A 189 -46.08 30.63 -19.66
CA SER A 189 -44.63 30.72 -19.75
C SER A 189 -43.99 29.33 -19.88
N VAL A 190 -42.80 29.27 -20.49
CA VAL A 190 -41.98 28.05 -20.44
C VAL A 190 -41.43 27.91 -19.01
N PRO A 191 -41.58 26.75 -18.34
CA PRO A 191 -41.10 26.55 -16.98
C PRO A 191 -39.56 26.50 -16.91
N ASP A 192 -38.96 27.25 -15.97
CA ASP A 192 -37.51 27.16 -15.70
C ASP A 192 -37.23 26.06 -14.66
N LEU A 193 -36.94 24.86 -15.16
CA LEU A 193 -36.60 23.70 -14.35
C LEU A 193 -35.08 23.50 -14.19
N LYS A 194 -34.26 24.42 -14.73
CA LYS A 194 -32.82 24.21 -14.92
C LYS A 194 -32.08 24.04 -13.60
N ASN A 195 -32.45 24.82 -12.58
CA ASN A 195 -31.77 24.79 -11.28
C ASN A 195 -31.94 23.44 -10.58
N THR A 196 -33.17 22.92 -10.50
CA THR A 196 -33.47 21.61 -9.89
C THR A 196 -32.79 20.46 -10.65
N ILE A 197 -32.87 20.47 -11.99
CA ILE A 197 -32.22 19.44 -12.82
C ILE A 197 -30.68 19.50 -12.70
N THR A 198 -30.10 20.69 -12.57
CA THR A 198 -28.65 20.84 -12.35
C THR A 198 -28.25 20.30 -10.96
N ALA A 199 -29.02 20.62 -9.91
CA ALA A 199 -28.81 20.06 -8.58
C ALA A 199 -28.91 18.52 -8.58
N TRP A 200 -29.86 17.94 -9.31
CA TRP A 200 -29.97 16.49 -9.49
C TRP A 200 -28.75 15.88 -10.22
N ARG A 201 -28.20 16.57 -11.23
CA ARG A 201 -26.99 16.12 -11.94
C ARG A 201 -25.75 16.11 -11.06
N GLU A 202 -25.65 17.02 -10.09
CA GLU A 202 -24.53 17.11 -9.14
C GLU A 202 -24.71 16.16 -7.95
N ARG A 203 -25.94 16.04 -7.43
CA ARG A 203 -26.30 15.16 -6.32
C ARG A 203 -26.55 13.73 -6.82
N LEU A 204 -25.48 12.97 -6.99
CA LEU A 204 -25.50 11.55 -7.37
C LEU A 204 -25.04 10.66 -6.20
N PRO A 205 -25.41 9.36 -6.18
CA PRO A 205 -24.87 8.40 -5.22
C PRO A 205 -23.35 8.25 -5.36
N ASN A 206 -22.70 7.67 -4.36
CA ASN A 206 -21.26 7.46 -4.41
C ASN A 206 -20.89 6.37 -5.43
N LYS A 207 -19.67 6.45 -5.97
CA LYS A 207 -19.13 5.47 -6.94
C LYS A 207 -19.02 4.05 -6.36
N TRP A 208 -19.02 3.90 -5.04
CA TRP A 208 -18.97 2.62 -4.34
C TRP A 208 -20.34 2.12 -3.85
N ASP A 209 -21.40 2.94 -3.94
CA ASP A 209 -22.75 2.53 -3.59
C ASP A 209 -23.27 1.45 -4.56
N GLU A 210 -24.34 0.76 -4.20
CA GLU A 210 -24.84 -0.38 -4.96
C GLU A 210 -25.60 0.03 -6.22
N ALA A 211 -25.60 -0.86 -7.22
CA ALA A 211 -26.32 -0.66 -8.48
C ALA A 211 -27.83 -0.48 -8.23
N THR A 212 -28.39 -1.11 -7.20
CA THR A 212 -29.77 -0.93 -6.74
C THR A 212 -30.06 0.53 -6.36
N VAL A 213 -29.23 1.15 -5.53
CA VAL A 213 -29.36 2.56 -5.11
C VAL A 213 -29.24 3.52 -6.30
N TRP A 214 -28.29 3.25 -7.21
CA TRP A 214 -28.17 4.00 -8.47
C TRP A 214 -29.38 3.83 -9.38
N TYR A 215 -29.93 2.61 -9.46
CA TYR A 215 -31.10 2.29 -10.27
C TYR A 215 -32.35 2.98 -9.73
N GLU A 216 -32.58 2.93 -8.43
CA GLU A 216 -33.79 3.48 -7.80
C GLU A 216 -33.90 4.99 -7.98
N LEU A 217 -32.82 5.71 -7.69
CA LEU A 217 -32.77 7.17 -7.87
C LEU A 217 -32.99 7.57 -9.34
N LEU A 218 -32.27 6.94 -10.27
CA LEU A 218 -32.34 7.29 -11.69
C LEU A 218 -33.66 6.84 -12.34
N THR A 219 -34.25 5.73 -11.89
CA THR A 219 -35.57 5.28 -12.36
C THR A 219 -36.67 6.20 -11.86
N TRP A 220 -36.61 6.69 -10.62
CA TRP A 220 -37.53 7.73 -10.16
C TRP A 220 -37.44 9.00 -11.02
N ARG A 221 -36.23 9.49 -11.30
CA ARG A 221 -36.05 10.64 -12.21
C ARG A 221 -36.62 10.40 -13.60
N ASN A 222 -36.50 9.17 -14.13
CA ASN A 222 -37.13 8.81 -15.42
C ASN A 222 -38.66 8.91 -15.36
N HIS A 223 -39.30 8.48 -14.27
CA HIS A 223 -40.74 8.69 -14.10
C HIS A 223 -41.10 10.18 -14.08
N VAL A 224 -40.33 11.02 -13.39
CA VAL A 224 -40.55 12.49 -13.40
C VAL A 224 -40.39 13.07 -14.80
N PHE A 225 -39.33 12.74 -15.53
CA PHE A 225 -39.17 13.22 -16.91
C PHE A 225 -40.26 12.70 -17.85
N LYS A 226 -40.72 11.46 -17.66
CA LYS A 226 -41.86 10.90 -18.39
C LYS A 226 -43.17 11.65 -18.07
N MET A 227 -43.43 12.01 -16.81
CA MET A 227 -44.57 12.86 -16.44
C MET A 227 -44.52 14.25 -17.12
N LEU A 228 -43.34 14.82 -17.34
CA LEU A 228 -43.18 16.07 -18.11
C LEU A 228 -43.50 15.90 -19.60
N VAL A 229 -43.09 14.78 -20.20
CA VAL A 229 -43.34 14.44 -21.62
C VAL A 229 -44.81 14.09 -21.89
N GLU A 230 -45.43 13.33 -20.98
CA GLU A 230 -46.83 12.91 -21.08
C GLU A 230 -47.82 14.02 -20.66
N CYS A 231 -47.31 15.18 -20.25
CA CYS A 231 -48.11 16.31 -19.81
C CYS A 231 -49.02 16.83 -20.93
N ASN A 232 -50.34 16.72 -20.72
CA ASN A 232 -51.33 16.91 -21.79
C ASN A 232 -51.62 18.40 -22.03
N GLN A 233 -50.85 19.02 -22.94
CA GLN A 233 -50.86 20.46 -23.18
C GLN A 233 -51.48 20.87 -24.52
N ASN A 234 -52.25 21.96 -24.49
CA ASN A 234 -52.88 22.60 -25.65
C ASN A 234 -51.97 23.59 -26.40
N GLN A 235 -50.87 24.05 -25.78
CA GLN A 235 -49.91 24.99 -26.39
C GLN A 235 -48.67 24.25 -26.87
N GLN A 236 -48.29 24.49 -28.12
CA GLN A 236 -47.27 23.70 -28.79
C GLN A 236 -45.85 24.03 -28.32
N ASP A 237 -45.57 25.28 -27.93
CA ASP A 237 -44.22 25.72 -27.53
C ASP A 237 -43.80 25.12 -26.18
N ILE A 238 -44.65 25.21 -25.15
CA ILE A 238 -44.40 24.60 -23.83
C ILE A 238 -44.27 23.08 -23.97
N LYS A 239 -45.14 22.46 -24.77
CA LYS A 239 -45.11 21.01 -25.04
C LYS A 239 -43.81 20.59 -25.72
N THR A 240 -43.32 21.38 -26.68
CA THR A 240 -42.06 21.13 -27.38
C THR A 240 -40.87 21.27 -26.43
N ALA A 241 -40.87 22.31 -25.59
CA ALA A 241 -39.81 22.56 -24.62
C ALA A 241 -39.71 21.43 -23.56
N LEU A 242 -40.84 21.02 -22.97
CA LEU A 242 -40.85 19.92 -21.99
C LEU A 242 -40.53 18.57 -22.62
N ASN A 243 -41.00 18.29 -23.84
CA ASN A 243 -40.66 17.06 -24.55
C ASN A 243 -39.16 16.96 -24.83
N ALA A 244 -38.55 18.04 -25.33
CA ALA A 244 -37.12 18.09 -25.61
C ALA A 244 -36.29 17.93 -24.32
N LEU A 245 -36.66 18.63 -23.25
CA LEU A 245 -36.00 18.54 -21.95
C LEU A 245 -36.12 17.13 -21.35
N GLY A 246 -37.33 16.58 -21.28
CA GLY A 246 -37.60 15.27 -20.68
C GLY A 246 -36.87 14.14 -21.40
N GLN A 247 -36.93 14.09 -22.74
CA GLN A 247 -36.22 13.08 -23.53
C GLN A 247 -34.69 13.21 -23.42
N HIS A 248 -34.17 14.44 -23.32
CA HIS A 248 -32.75 14.69 -23.14
C HIS A 248 -32.24 14.21 -21.77
N GLU A 249 -32.93 14.57 -20.69
CA GLU A 249 -32.56 14.14 -19.33
C GLU A 249 -32.78 12.64 -19.12
N GLU A 250 -33.85 12.06 -19.67
CA GLU A 250 -34.08 10.60 -19.68
C GLU A 250 -32.95 9.85 -20.42
N THR A 251 -32.47 10.38 -21.54
CA THR A 251 -31.32 9.76 -22.24
C THR A 251 -30.05 9.85 -21.39
N TRP A 252 -29.84 10.99 -20.71
CA TRP A 252 -28.70 11.19 -19.82
C TRP A 252 -28.71 10.24 -18.63
N THR A 253 -29.84 10.09 -17.92
CA THR A 253 -29.97 9.18 -16.76
C THR A 253 -29.78 7.72 -17.17
N HIS A 254 -30.32 7.29 -18.32
CA HIS A 254 -30.12 5.93 -18.81
C HIS A 254 -28.64 5.62 -19.06
N ILE A 255 -27.94 6.52 -19.75
CA ILE A 255 -26.48 6.42 -19.99
C ILE A 255 -25.72 6.46 -18.65
N LYS A 256 -26.17 7.27 -17.69
CA LYS A 256 -25.51 7.40 -16.39
C LYS A 256 -25.62 6.14 -15.53
N PHE A 257 -26.78 5.49 -15.53
CA PHE A 257 -26.94 4.19 -14.88
C PHE A 257 -26.04 3.14 -15.53
N ALA A 258 -26.02 3.07 -16.86
CA ALA A 258 -25.18 2.15 -17.62
C ALA A 258 -23.67 2.35 -17.31
N GLU A 259 -23.19 3.61 -17.29
CA GLU A 259 -21.82 3.95 -16.88
C GLU A 259 -21.51 3.45 -15.45
N SER A 260 -22.47 3.62 -14.52
CA SER A 260 -22.33 3.14 -13.14
C SER A 260 -22.28 1.61 -13.08
N ALA A 261 -23.23 0.91 -13.71
CA ALA A 261 -23.31 -0.55 -13.75
C ALA A 261 -22.00 -1.17 -14.29
N ARG A 262 -21.46 -0.67 -15.41
CA ARG A 262 -20.17 -1.12 -15.94
C ARG A 262 -19.04 -0.89 -14.92
N LYS A 263 -18.90 0.33 -14.36
CA LYS A 263 -17.89 0.64 -13.34
C LYS A 263 -18.00 -0.21 -12.07
N GLN A 264 -19.18 -0.76 -11.79
CA GLN A 264 -19.43 -1.65 -10.66
C GLN A 264 -19.16 -3.14 -10.97
N GLY A 265 -18.67 -3.48 -12.16
CA GLY A 265 -18.37 -4.85 -12.59
C GLY A 265 -19.55 -5.58 -13.23
N LEU A 266 -20.58 -4.86 -13.71
CA LEU A 266 -21.79 -5.41 -14.32
C LEU A 266 -21.95 -5.02 -15.81
N PRO A 267 -21.03 -5.44 -16.70
CA PRO A 267 -21.07 -5.06 -18.12
C PRO A 267 -22.30 -5.61 -18.87
N GLN A 268 -22.84 -6.77 -18.49
CA GLN A 268 -24.08 -7.29 -19.13
C GLN A 268 -25.29 -6.42 -18.82
N VAL A 269 -25.43 -5.96 -17.56
CA VAL A 269 -26.52 -5.05 -17.15
C VAL A 269 -26.41 -3.73 -17.92
N CYS A 270 -25.20 -3.21 -18.11
CA CYS A 270 -24.95 -2.03 -18.94
C CYS A 270 -25.44 -2.23 -20.39
N ILE A 271 -25.02 -3.31 -21.06
CA ILE A 271 -25.41 -3.59 -22.47
C ILE A 271 -26.92 -3.74 -22.60
N ASN A 272 -27.55 -4.56 -21.77
CA ASN A 272 -28.99 -4.82 -21.82
C ASN A 272 -29.81 -3.56 -21.53
N TYR A 273 -29.33 -2.67 -20.66
CA TYR A 273 -30.02 -1.44 -20.34
C TYR A 273 -29.85 -0.36 -21.43
N LEU A 274 -28.67 -0.25 -22.06
CA LEU A 274 -28.43 0.67 -23.19
C LEU A 274 -29.27 0.33 -24.43
N GLN A 275 -29.72 -0.92 -24.58
CA GLN A 275 -30.66 -1.33 -25.64
C GLN A 275 -32.04 -0.67 -25.49
N LYS A 276 -32.46 -0.30 -24.26
CA LYS A 276 -33.75 0.39 -24.02
C LYS A 276 -33.79 1.80 -24.59
N ILE A 277 -32.63 2.44 -24.81
CA ILE A 277 -32.53 3.76 -25.46
C ILE A 277 -32.85 3.61 -26.96
N MET A 278 -34.11 3.82 -27.33
CA MET A 278 -34.53 3.84 -28.73
C MET A 278 -33.85 4.96 -29.51
N ALA A 279 -33.65 4.76 -30.81
CA ALA A 279 -33.06 5.75 -31.70
C ALA A 279 -34.10 6.82 -32.10
N THR A 280 -34.46 7.69 -31.16
CA THR A 280 -35.34 8.83 -31.43
C THR A 280 -34.62 9.82 -32.38
N PRO A 281 -35.21 10.20 -33.53
CA PRO A 281 -34.60 11.17 -34.42
C PRO A 281 -34.56 12.55 -33.73
N GLY A 282 -33.36 13.05 -33.43
CA GLY A 282 -33.14 14.28 -32.68
C GLY A 282 -32.19 14.15 -31.48
N ILE A 283 -31.75 12.93 -31.11
CA ILE A 283 -30.76 12.73 -30.05
C ILE A 283 -29.44 13.47 -30.39
N GLU A 284 -29.02 14.35 -29.49
CA GLU A 284 -27.77 15.10 -29.61
C GLU A 284 -26.55 14.17 -29.74
N GLY A 285 -25.57 14.54 -30.58
CA GLY A 285 -24.42 13.69 -30.90
C GLY A 285 -23.62 13.20 -29.68
N GLN A 286 -23.63 13.99 -28.60
CA GLN A 286 -22.95 13.66 -27.33
C GLN A 286 -23.57 12.45 -26.59
N HIS A 287 -24.90 12.26 -26.67
CA HIS A 287 -25.56 11.08 -26.07
C HIS A 287 -25.31 9.84 -26.91
N THR A 288 -25.39 9.96 -28.24
CA THR A 288 -25.06 8.88 -29.18
C THR A 288 -23.62 8.39 -28.99
N TYR A 289 -22.67 9.32 -28.86
CA TYR A 289 -21.29 9.03 -28.46
C TYR A 289 -21.21 8.27 -27.12
N SER A 290 -21.87 8.78 -26.08
CA SER A 290 -21.75 8.22 -24.73
C SER A 290 -22.35 6.81 -24.64
N LYS A 291 -23.47 6.55 -25.35
CA LYS A 291 -24.04 5.21 -25.54
C LYS A 291 -23.05 4.26 -26.23
N ILE A 292 -22.54 4.65 -27.41
CA ILE A 292 -21.55 3.86 -28.18
C ILE A 292 -20.31 3.55 -27.32
N ARG A 293 -19.82 4.55 -26.58
CA ARG A 293 -18.63 4.44 -25.73
C ARG A 293 -18.84 3.46 -24.58
N GLU A 294 -19.94 3.54 -23.83
CA GLU A 294 -20.18 2.64 -22.69
C GLU A 294 -20.56 1.21 -23.13
N GLU A 295 -21.28 1.04 -24.25
CA GLU A 295 -21.54 -0.29 -24.84
C GLU A 295 -20.23 -0.96 -25.30
N ALA A 296 -19.37 -0.20 -25.99
CA ALA A 296 -18.05 -0.66 -26.43
C ALA A 296 -17.14 -1.03 -25.25
N LEU A 297 -17.06 -0.18 -24.21
CA LEU A 297 -16.27 -0.49 -23.01
C LEU A 297 -16.79 -1.73 -22.27
N SER A 298 -18.11 -1.95 -22.23
CA SER A 298 -18.72 -3.12 -21.58
C SER A 298 -18.35 -4.43 -22.29
N ARG A 299 -18.43 -4.45 -23.64
CA ARG A 299 -17.98 -5.60 -24.44
C ARG A 299 -16.47 -5.87 -24.30
N LEU A 300 -15.68 -4.80 -24.17
CA LEU A 300 -14.22 -4.90 -23.93
C LEU A 300 -13.89 -5.49 -22.55
N GLU A 301 -14.73 -5.28 -21.55
CA GLU A 301 -14.58 -5.85 -20.19
C GLU A 301 -15.03 -7.32 -20.11
N LEU A 302 -16.06 -7.72 -20.86
CA LEU A 302 -16.49 -9.13 -20.96
C LEU A 302 -15.41 -10.04 -21.55
N GLY A 303 -14.71 -9.56 -22.58
CA GLY A 303 -13.55 -10.22 -23.15
C GLY A 303 -13.82 -11.54 -23.89
N SER A 304 -15.07 -11.96 -24.09
CA SER A 304 -15.39 -13.12 -24.94
C SER A 304 -15.08 -12.79 -26.40
N GLN A 305 -14.66 -13.79 -27.19
CA GLN A 305 -14.33 -13.58 -28.60
C GLN A 305 -15.53 -13.06 -29.42
N GLN A 306 -16.75 -13.44 -29.04
CA GLN A 306 -17.99 -12.94 -29.65
C GLN A 306 -18.22 -11.47 -29.30
N ASP A 307 -18.14 -11.09 -28.02
CA ASP A 307 -18.33 -9.70 -27.57
C ASP A 307 -17.28 -8.76 -28.15
N LEU A 308 -16.01 -9.18 -28.20
CA LEU A 308 -14.92 -8.41 -28.79
C LEU A 308 -15.16 -8.13 -30.29
N THR A 309 -15.66 -9.13 -31.01
CA THR A 309 -15.99 -8.99 -32.44
C THR A 309 -17.21 -8.08 -32.65
N GLN A 310 -18.26 -8.23 -31.84
CA GLN A 310 -19.43 -7.35 -31.89
C GLN A 310 -19.09 -5.90 -31.54
N GLY A 311 -18.23 -5.66 -30.54
CA GLY A 311 -17.77 -4.35 -30.13
C GLY A 311 -16.97 -3.63 -31.22
N LEU A 312 -16.05 -4.34 -31.88
CA LEU A 312 -15.30 -3.79 -33.03
C LEU A 312 -16.22 -3.46 -34.22
N ASN A 313 -17.21 -4.31 -34.50
CA ASN A 313 -18.20 -4.07 -35.55
C ASN A 313 -19.10 -2.86 -35.26
N LEU A 314 -19.49 -2.65 -33.99
CA LEU A 314 -20.23 -1.46 -33.56
C LEU A 314 -19.43 -0.17 -33.82
N ILE A 315 -18.15 -0.15 -33.45
CA ILE A 315 -17.29 1.02 -33.68
C ILE A 315 -17.06 1.27 -35.18
N ASN A 316 -16.88 0.22 -35.98
CA ASN A 316 -16.68 0.37 -37.43
C ASN A 316 -17.95 0.85 -38.17
N LYS A 317 -19.14 0.65 -37.60
CA LYS A 317 -20.41 1.19 -38.11
C LYS A 317 -20.73 2.60 -37.60
N ALA A 318 -20.07 3.05 -36.53
CA ALA A 318 -20.29 4.39 -35.98
C ALA A 318 -19.67 5.45 -36.91
N ASN A 319 -20.49 6.40 -37.38
CA ASN A 319 -19.99 7.54 -38.15
C ASN A 319 -19.31 8.54 -37.20
N LEU A 320 -17.96 8.59 -37.26
CA LEU A 320 -17.12 9.44 -36.45
C LEU A 320 -17.21 10.93 -36.78
N ASP A 321 -17.78 11.30 -37.93
CA ASP A 321 -17.85 12.70 -38.38
C ASP A 321 -19.01 13.48 -37.73
N TYR A 322 -19.96 12.78 -37.08
CA TYR A 322 -20.93 13.41 -36.18
C TYR A 322 -20.30 13.87 -34.84
N LEU A 323 -19.06 13.48 -34.54
CA LEU A 323 -18.35 13.85 -33.32
C LEU A 323 -17.56 15.16 -33.54
N GLN A 324 -18.22 16.30 -33.30
CA GLN A 324 -17.59 17.63 -33.42
C GLN A 324 -16.43 17.83 -32.43
N ASN A 325 -16.45 17.13 -31.28
CA ASN A 325 -15.38 17.21 -30.28
C ASN A 325 -14.22 16.25 -30.62
N PRO A 326 -12.99 16.75 -30.87
CA PRO A 326 -11.85 15.90 -31.19
C PRO A 326 -11.48 14.92 -30.07
N ARG A 327 -11.75 15.26 -28.80
CA ARG A 327 -11.49 14.35 -27.65
C ARG A 327 -12.37 13.11 -27.67
N ASP A 328 -13.61 13.24 -28.13
CA ASP A 328 -14.57 12.14 -28.17
C ASP A 328 -14.25 11.20 -29.35
N ARG A 329 -13.89 11.77 -30.51
CA ARG A 329 -13.32 11.02 -31.65
C ARG A 329 -12.06 10.25 -31.24
N ALA A 330 -11.14 10.86 -30.51
CA ALA A 330 -9.93 10.22 -30.02
C ALA A 330 -10.19 9.10 -28.98
N GLU A 331 -11.19 9.22 -28.10
CA GLU A 331 -11.60 8.12 -27.20
C GLU A 331 -12.16 6.91 -27.97
N ILE A 332 -12.98 7.13 -29.02
CA ILE A 332 -13.48 6.00 -29.84
C ILE A 332 -12.33 5.33 -30.60
N LEU A 333 -11.40 6.10 -31.16
CA LEU A 333 -10.19 5.54 -31.79
C LEU A 333 -9.32 4.79 -30.75
N ARG A 334 -9.19 5.29 -29.52
CA ARG A 334 -8.53 4.58 -28.42
C ARG A 334 -9.15 3.21 -28.16
N ILE A 335 -10.48 3.16 -28.02
CA ILE A 335 -11.22 1.92 -27.77
C ILE A 335 -11.09 0.97 -28.98
N LYS A 336 -11.13 1.49 -30.22
CA LYS A 336 -10.86 0.71 -31.44
C LYS A 336 -9.48 0.05 -31.41
N GLY A 337 -8.44 0.79 -31.01
CA GLY A 337 -7.09 0.25 -30.82
C GLY A 337 -7.04 -0.87 -29.77
N GLU A 338 -7.76 -0.72 -28.65
CA GLU A 338 -7.84 -1.76 -27.62
C GLU A 338 -8.61 -3.02 -28.08
N PHE A 339 -9.63 -2.90 -28.93
CA PHE A 339 -10.26 -4.05 -29.58
C PHE A 339 -9.31 -4.74 -30.56
N LEU A 340 -8.65 -3.99 -31.46
CA LEU A 340 -7.68 -4.55 -32.41
C LEU A 340 -6.53 -5.28 -31.70
N PHE A 341 -6.12 -4.79 -30.54
CA PHE A 341 -5.11 -5.46 -29.72
C PHE A 341 -5.57 -6.80 -29.12
N ARG A 342 -6.86 -6.98 -28.82
CA ARG A 342 -7.40 -8.20 -28.17
C ARG A 342 -8.09 -9.18 -29.11
N VAL A 343 -8.55 -8.73 -30.28
CA VAL A 343 -9.17 -9.58 -31.30
C VAL A 343 -8.06 -10.31 -32.06
N PRO A 344 -8.02 -11.66 -32.05
CA PRO A 344 -7.06 -12.41 -32.85
C PRO A 344 -7.30 -12.20 -34.36
N ASP A 345 -6.25 -12.25 -35.17
CA ASP A 345 -6.39 -12.12 -36.62
C ASP A 345 -7.19 -13.31 -37.19
N GLN A 346 -8.15 -13.00 -38.07
CA GLN A 346 -8.94 -13.98 -38.82
C GLN A 346 -8.09 -14.83 -39.77
N ARG A 347 -6.94 -14.30 -40.22
CA ARG A 347 -6.01 -15.01 -41.10
C ARG A 347 -4.97 -15.85 -40.35
N ASN A 348 -4.57 -15.42 -39.16
CA ASN A 348 -3.59 -16.10 -38.31
C ASN A 348 -4.01 -16.00 -36.84
N PRO A 349 -4.76 -16.98 -36.29
CA PRO A 349 -5.27 -16.92 -34.91
C PRO A 349 -4.18 -16.80 -33.83
N MET A 350 -2.94 -17.21 -34.13
CA MET A 350 -1.77 -17.08 -33.25
C MET A 350 -1.14 -15.67 -33.25
N GLN A 351 -1.58 -14.75 -34.10
CA GLN A 351 -0.96 -13.43 -34.26
C GLN A 351 -1.96 -12.32 -33.94
N MET A 352 -1.61 -11.46 -32.98
CA MET A 352 -2.43 -10.29 -32.61
C MET A 352 -2.24 -9.16 -33.63
N ARG A 353 -3.28 -8.34 -33.85
CA ARG A 353 -3.28 -7.22 -34.82
C ARG A 353 -2.60 -5.96 -34.26
N VAL A 354 -1.41 -6.13 -33.69
CA VAL A 354 -0.69 -5.10 -32.91
C VAL A 354 -0.29 -3.89 -33.76
N ASN A 355 0.10 -4.12 -35.03
CA ASN A 355 0.47 -3.04 -35.95
C ASN A 355 -0.72 -2.14 -36.29
N GLU A 356 -1.87 -2.72 -36.65
CA GLU A 356 -3.10 -1.95 -36.92
C GLU A 356 -3.56 -1.17 -35.69
N ALA A 357 -3.43 -1.78 -34.50
CA ALA A 357 -3.73 -1.10 -33.24
C ALA A 357 -2.79 0.09 -32.98
N ASN A 358 -1.50 -0.02 -33.30
CA ASN A 358 -0.55 1.09 -33.23
C ASN A 358 -0.92 2.24 -34.19
N ASP A 359 -1.32 1.94 -35.42
CA ASP A 359 -1.66 2.95 -36.43
C ASP A 359 -2.96 3.69 -36.06
N VAL A 360 -3.94 2.98 -35.50
CA VAL A 360 -5.17 3.59 -34.97
C VAL A 360 -4.89 4.45 -33.72
N LEU A 361 -4.02 4.00 -32.80
CA LEU A 361 -3.70 4.77 -31.60
C LEU A 361 -2.82 5.99 -31.87
N SER A 362 -1.88 5.93 -32.79
CA SER A 362 -1.12 7.12 -33.23
C SER A 362 -2.04 8.16 -33.87
N THR A 363 -3.00 7.73 -34.70
CA THR A 363 -4.07 8.59 -35.25
C THR A 363 -4.94 9.20 -34.14
N ALA A 364 -5.26 8.43 -33.10
CA ALA A 364 -6.02 8.92 -31.94
C ALA A 364 -5.27 10.02 -31.17
N VAL A 365 -3.97 9.85 -30.95
CA VAL A 365 -3.10 10.85 -30.29
C VAL A 365 -2.96 12.11 -31.15
N ILE A 366 -2.81 11.99 -32.47
CA ILE A 366 -2.78 13.14 -33.39
C ILE A 366 -4.12 13.90 -33.37
N THR A 367 -5.24 13.20 -33.18
CA THR A 367 -6.59 13.81 -33.10
C THR A 367 -6.78 14.61 -31.80
N ALA A 368 -6.30 14.11 -30.66
CA ALA A 368 -6.36 14.83 -29.38
C ALA A 368 -5.18 14.47 -28.46
N ASP A 369 -4.11 15.25 -28.53
CA ASP A 369 -2.89 15.07 -27.73
C ASP A 369 -3.14 15.25 -26.23
N THR A 370 -4.08 16.10 -25.82
CA THR A 370 -4.45 16.31 -24.41
C THR A 370 -5.10 15.10 -23.72
N GLN A 371 -5.40 14.01 -24.44
CA GLN A 371 -6.12 12.86 -23.89
C GLN A 371 -5.21 11.82 -23.22
N SER A 372 -5.06 11.95 -21.90
CA SER A 372 -4.14 11.15 -21.09
C SER A 372 -4.36 9.62 -21.08
N LYS A 373 -5.60 9.14 -21.33
CA LYS A 373 -5.89 7.70 -21.45
C LYS A 373 -5.30 7.09 -22.72
N THR A 374 -5.33 7.83 -23.83
CA THR A 374 -4.92 7.36 -25.17
C THR A 374 -3.42 7.07 -25.19
N TRP A 375 -2.62 7.97 -24.61
CA TRP A 375 -1.20 7.76 -24.35
C TRP A 375 -0.90 6.49 -23.55
N VAL A 376 -1.65 6.21 -22.48
CA VAL A 376 -1.44 4.99 -21.66
C VAL A 376 -1.76 3.72 -22.45
N SER A 377 -2.86 3.70 -23.19
CA SER A 377 -3.21 2.57 -24.07
C SER A 377 -2.13 2.36 -25.13
N TRP A 378 -1.62 3.44 -25.75
CA TRP A 378 -0.57 3.37 -26.78
C TRP A 378 0.76 2.86 -26.22
N GLY A 379 1.22 3.41 -25.09
CA GLY A 379 2.44 2.93 -24.42
C GLY A 379 2.38 1.45 -24.02
N ASN A 380 1.20 0.93 -23.68
CA ASN A 380 1.01 -0.50 -23.41
C ASN A 380 1.12 -1.37 -24.68
N ILE A 381 0.60 -0.90 -25.83
CA ILE A 381 0.75 -1.59 -27.12
C ILE A 381 2.20 -1.55 -27.59
N LEU A 382 2.86 -0.39 -27.53
CA LEU A 382 4.28 -0.25 -27.87
C LEU A 382 5.17 -1.16 -27.00
N HIS A 383 4.85 -1.29 -25.72
CA HIS A 383 5.53 -2.22 -24.83
C HIS A 383 5.26 -3.69 -25.15
N ALA A 384 4.04 -4.05 -25.59
CA ALA A 384 3.75 -5.40 -26.07
C ALA A 384 4.51 -5.71 -27.38
N MET A 385 4.67 -4.73 -28.27
CA MET A 385 5.53 -4.85 -29.47
C MET A 385 7.01 -5.02 -29.09
N LEU A 386 7.49 -4.28 -28.08
CA LEU A 386 8.84 -4.42 -27.53
C LEU A 386 9.07 -5.83 -26.97
N GLN A 387 8.16 -6.33 -26.13
CA GLN A 387 8.25 -7.68 -25.56
C GLN A 387 8.25 -8.75 -26.66
N ALA A 388 7.33 -8.67 -27.62
CA ALA A 388 7.28 -9.61 -28.75
C ALA A 388 8.53 -9.58 -29.65
N LYS A 389 9.30 -8.47 -29.68
CA LYS A 389 10.62 -8.42 -30.34
C LYS A 389 11.76 -8.94 -29.47
N ILE A 390 11.66 -8.83 -28.14
CA ILE A 390 12.61 -9.44 -27.21
C ILE A 390 12.45 -10.97 -27.27
N ASP A 391 11.22 -11.48 -27.21
CA ASP A 391 10.90 -12.92 -27.19
C ASP A 391 11.29 -13.64 -28.50
N LYS A 392 11.18 -12.96 -29.64
CA LYS A 392 11.62 -13.49 -30.95
C LYS A 392 13.13 -13.69 -31.06
N GLY A 393 13.92 -13.04 -30.19
CA GLY A 393 15.37 -12.96 -30.33
C GLY A 393 15.81 -12.11 -31.53
N GLY A 394 17.11 -11.81 -31.57
CA GLY A 394 17.72 -10.97 -32.59
C GLY A 394 18.74 -10.02 -31.98
N ASN A 395 20.00 -10.14 -32.42
CA ASN A 395 21.11 -9.29 -31.97
C ASN A 395 21.73 -8.51 -33.14
N THR A 396 21.01 -8.34 -34.26
CA THR A 396 21.49 -7.41 -35.29
C THR A 396 21.40 -5.97 -34.76
N PRO A 397 22.31 -5.06 -35.17
CA PRO A 397 22.23 -3.66 -34.77
C PRO A 397 20.86 -3.02 -35.05
N ALA A 398 20.23 -3.37 -36.19
CA ALA A 398 18.90 -2.90 -36.54
C ALA A 398 17.81 -3.39 -35.56
N ASP A 399 17.89 -4.62 -35.05
CA ASP A 399 16.95 -5.13 -34.04
C ASP A 399 17.17 -4.47 -32.68
N VAL A 400 18.42 -4.14 -32.34
CA VAL A 400 18.76 -3.33 -31.16
C VAL A 400 18.14 -1.93 -31.30
N ASP A 401 18.43 -1.21 -32.39
CA ASP A 401 17.93 0.15 -32.62
C ASP A 401 16.39 0.23 -32.64
N GLN A 402 15.72 -0.76 -33.24
CA GLN A 402 14.26 -0.84 -33.22
C GLN A 402 13.69 -1.09 -31.81
N ARG A 403 14.35 -1.91 -30.97
CA ARG A 403 13.95 -2.09 -29.56
C ARG A 403 14.18 -0.81 -28.77
N ASN A 404 15.32 -0.16 -28.96
CA ASN A 404 15.67 1.10 -28.32
C ASN A 404 14.62 2.19 -28.61
N LYS A 405 14.24 2.34 -29.89
CA LYS A 405 13.19 3.28 -30.31
C LYS A 405 11.84 2.96 -29.66
N LEU A 406 11.38 1.70 -29.69
CA LEU A 406 10.12 1.30 -29.05
C LEU A 406 10.12 1.55 -27.54
N THR A 407 11.26 1.38 -26.86
CA THR A 407 11.41 1.70 -25.43
C THR A 407 11.26 3.20 -25.18
N ALA A 408 11.91 4.05 -25.97
CA ALA A 408 11.81 5.51 -25.87
C ALA A 408 10.38 6.01 -26.17
N ASP A 409 9.75 5.52 -27.23
CA ASP A 409 8.38 5.87 -27.62
C ASP A 409 7.37 5.44 -26.53
N ALA A 410 7.49 4.22 -25.99
CA ALA A 410 6.64 3.74 -24.90
C ALA A 410 6.82 4.55 -23.60
N MET A 411 8.07 4.92 -23.25
CA MET A 411 8.34 5.75 -22.09
C MET A 411 7.77 7.16 -22.25
N ASN A 412 7.93 7.80 -23.42
CA ASN A 412 7.32 9.08 -23.73
C ASN A 412 5.79 9.01 -23.59
N CYS A 413 5.15 7.95 -24.09
CA CYS A 413 3.71 7.74 -23.91
C CYS A 413 3.29 7.72 -22.43
N TYR A 414 4.01 7.00 -21.57
CA TYR A 414 3.71 7.00 -20.14
C TYR A 414 3.90 8.38 -19.51
N LEU A 415 4.96 9.12 -19.88
CA LEU A 415 5.25 10.46 -19.37
C LEU A 415 4.22 11.52 -19.83
N GLN A 416 3.78 11.52 -21.09
CA GLN A 416 2.68 12.39 -21.55
C GLN A 416 1.35 12.00 -20.87
N GLY A 417 1.13 10.71 -20.60
CA GLY A 417 0.00 10.25 -19.79
C GLY A 417 -0.02 10.89 -18.39
N VAL A 418 1.15 10.98 -17.73
CA VAL A 418 1.29 11.64 -16.41
C VAL A 418 1.08 13.15 -16.52
N ARG A 419 1.70 13.80 -17.53
CA ARG A 419 1.56 15.25 -17.80
C ARG A 419 0.08 15.68 -17.88
N TYR A 420 -0.74 14.91 -18.60
CA TYR A 420 -2.17 15.17 -18.75
C TYR A 420 -3.05 14.54 -17.64
N GLY A 421 -2.48 14.29 -16.45
CA GLY A 421 -3.22 13.92 -15.25
C GLY A 421 -3.80 12.50 -15.22
N SER A 422 -3.33 11.57 -16.06
CA SER A 422 -3.77 10.17 -15.95
C SER A 422 -3.21 9.55 -14.68
N GLU A 423 -4.08 9.34 -13.70
CA GLU A 423 -3.73 8.59 -12.49
C GLU A 423 -3.27 7.16 -12.81
N LYS A 424 -3.77 6.54 -13.90
CA LYS A 424 -3.24 5.25 -14.38
C LYS A 424 -1.78 5.38 -14.82
N ALA A 425 -1.42 6.45 -15.53
CA ALA A 425 -0.04 6.71 -15.93
C ALA A 425 0.87 6.99 -14.72
N ARG A 426 0.35 7.64 -13.68
CA ARG A 426 1.09 7.91 -12.45
C ARG A 426 1.51 6.63 -11.72
N MET A 427 0.66 5.58 -11.74
CA MET A 427 1.05 4.25 -11.25
C MET A 427 2.13 3.59 -12.14
N LEU A 428 2.28 4.01 -13.40
CA LEU A 428 3.32 3.53 -14.31
C LEU A 428 4.66 4.28 -14.17
N LEU A 429 4.80 5.24 -13.26
CA LEU A 429 6.09 5.86 -12.95
C LEU A 429 7.12 4.84 -12.45
N SER A 430 6.67 3.82 -11.70
CA SER A 430 7.49 2.63 -11.38
C SER A 430 8.06 1.98 -12.64
N LYS A 431 7.22 1.74 -13.65
CA LYS A 431 7.64 1.16 -14.92
C LYS A 431 8.60 2.07 -15.68
N VAL A 432 8.42 3.39 -15.65
CA VAL A 432 9.37 4.35 -16.25
C VAL A 432 10.75 4.27 -15.59
N ILE A 433 10.80 4.31 -14.25
CA ILE A 433 12.07 4.15 -13.50
C ILE A 433 12.73 2.81 -13.84
N TRP A 434 11.96 1.72 -13.86
CA TRP A 434 12.48 0.38 -14.19
C TRP A 434 13.02 0.28 -15.63
N LEU A 435 12.36 0.91 -16.61
CA LEU A 435 12.84 0.96 -18.00
C LEU A 435 14.14 1.77 -18.12
N LEU A 436 14.26 2.89 -17.40
CA LEU A 436 15.51 3.66 -17.33
C LEU A 436 16.65 2.84 -16.73
N ASP A 437 16.42 2.14 -15.61
CA ASP A 437 17.42 1.27 -14.99
C ASP A 437 17.83 0.07 -15.88
N THR A 438 16.94 -0.41 -16.76
CA THR A 438 17.17 -1.60 -17.61
C THR A 438 17.87 -1.26 -18.94
N TYR A 439 17.56 -0.09 -19.53
CA TYR A 439 17.96 0.29 -20.90
C TYR A 439 18.87 1.52 -20.97
N ASP A 440 19.55 1.84 -19.86
CA ASP A 440 20.27 3.10 -19.63
C ASP A 440 21.36 3.45 -20.66
N GLU A 441 21.97 2.43 -21.27
CA GLU A 441 23.04 2.54 -22.28
C GLU A 441 22.61 3.31 -23.54
N GLN A 442 21.31 3.64 -23.66
CA GLN A 442 20.73 4.44 -24.73
C GLN A 442 20.72 5.94 -24.37
N PRO A 443 21.52 6.80 -25.04
CA PRO A 443 21.53 8.24 -24.76
C PRO A 443 20.19 8.92 -25.09
N ALA A 444 19.51 8.49 -26.16
CA ALA A 444 18.23 9.05 -26.59
C ALA A 444 17.11 8.87 -25.54
N LEU A 445 17.08 7.72 -24.85
CA LEU A 445 16.12 7.45 -23.78
C LEU A 445 16.25 8.48 -22.65
N GLY A 446 17.50 8.82 -22.29
CA GLY A 446 17.81 9.87 -21.31
C GLY A 446 17.31 11.26 -21.72
N GLU A 447 17.61 11.67 -22.95
CA GLU A 447 17.21 12.97 -23.49
C GLU A 447 15.68 13.15 -23.52
N HIS A 448 14.94 12.11 -23.90
CA HIS A 448 13.47 12.10 -23.86
C HIS A 448 12.92 12.23 -22.43
N PHE A 449 13.56 11.58 -21.44
CA PHE A 449 13.18 11.72 -20.04
C PHE A 449 13.42 13.15 -19.52
N GLU A 450 14.61 13.72 -19.77
CA GLU A 450 14.97 15.07 -19.30
C GLU A 450 14.09 16.17 -19.88
N LYS A 451 13.66 16.07 -21.14
CA LYS A 451 12.69 16.99 -21.78
C LYS A 451 11.26 16.84 -21.21
N SER A 452 10.92 15.65 -20.73
CA SER A 452 9.58 15.34 -20.21
C SER A 452 9.40 15.77 -18.75
N ILE A 453 10.44 15.69 -17.92
CA ILE A 453 10.43 16.08 -16.50
C ILE A 453 9.95 17.52 -16.29
N ASP A 454 10.37 18.44 -17.14
CA ASP A 454 10.03 19.87 -16.99
C ASP A 454 8.52 20.10 -17.07
N ASN A 455 7.83 19.33 -17.91
CA ASN A 455 6.39 19.39 -18.16
C ASN A 455 5.53 18.63 -17.15
N ILE A 456 6.12 17.80 -16.28
CA ILE A 456 5.38 16.99 -15.29
C ILE A 456 5.33 17.72 -13.94
N PRO A 457 4.16 17.82 -13.27
CA PRO A 457 4.06 18.38 -11.93
C PRO A 457 4.91 17.60 -10.92
N SER A 458 5.76 18.30 -10.17
CA SER A 458 6.82 17.69 -9.36
C SER A 458 6.28 16.80 -8.23
N TRP A 459 5.07 17.06 -7.72
CA TRP A 459 4.47 16.28 -6.65
C TRP A 459 4.33 14.78 -6.97
N ASN A 460 4.21 14.43 -8.26
CA ASN A 460 4.14 13.03 -8.72
C ASN A 460 5.37 12.20 -8.30
N TRP A 461 6.48 12.86 -7.98
CA TRP A 461 7.76 12.24 -7.65
C TRP A 461 8.07 12.20 -6.14
N ILE A 462 7.27 12.85 -5.29
CA ILE A 462 7.54 12.96 -3.84
C ILE A 462 7.66 11.58 -3.18
N SER A 463 6.70 10.70 -3.41
CA SER A 463 6.69 9.34 -2.83
C SER A 463 7.86 8.48 -3.33
N TRP A 464 8.51 8.88 -4.43
CA TRP A 464 9.66 8.18 -5.02
C TRP A 464 11.01 8.72 -4.51
N ILE A 465 11.05 9.79 -3.70
CA ILE A 465 12.29 10.45 -3.23
C ILE A 465 13.34 9.45 -2.68
N PRO A 466 13.01 8.49 -1.78
CA PRO A 466 14.02 7.54 -1.26
C PRO A 466 14.67 6.70 -2.37
N LEU A 467 13.89 6.35 -3.40
CA LEU A 467 14.30 5.53 -4.54
C LEU A 467 15.11 6.35 -5.55
N LEU A 468 14.75 7.62 -5.76
CA LEU A 468 15.47 8.57 -6.62
C LEU A 468 16.84 8.95 -6.03
N LEU A 469 16.95 9.08 -4.71
CA LEU A 469 18.25 9.29 -4.03
C LEU A 469 19.18 8.08 -4.20
N GLY A 470 18.65 6.85 -4.09
CA GLY A 470 19.39 5.62 -4.41
C GLY A 470 19.85 5.52 -5.88
N ALA A 471 19.21 6.25 -6.80
CA ALA A 471 19.60 6.32 -8.21
C ALA A 471 20.75 7.31 -8.49
N LEU A 472 21.10 8.20 -7.56
CA LEU A 472 22.30 9.03 -7.67
C LEU A 472 23.60 8.22 -7.63
N ALA A 473 23.55 6.95 -7.20
CA ALA A 473 24.68 6.02 -7.20
C ALA A 473 24.91 5.29 -8.55
N ARG A 474 24.12 5.61 -9.59
CA ARG A 474 24.10 4.90 -10.88
C ARG A 474 24.48 5.83 -12.04
N PRO A 475 24.78 5.31 -13.25
CA PRO A 475 25.11 6.15 -14.41
C PRO A 475 24.01 7.17 -14.78
N GLN A 476 22.75 6.90 -14.42
CA GLN A 476 21.61 7.84 -14.53
C GLN A 476 21.67 9.10 -13.64
N ALA A 477 22.66 9.22 -12.74
CA ALA A 477 22.68 10.27 -11.71
C ALA A 477 22.42 11.70 -12.26
N THR A 478 22.99 12.04 -13.41
CA THR A 478 22.80 13.35 -14.08
C THR A 478 21.32 13.67 -14.35
N ARG A 479 20.56 12.66 -14.82
CA ARG A 479 19.14 12.79 -15.19
C ARG A 479 18.28 12.98 -13.94
N PHE A 480 18.50 12.15 -12.92
CA PHE A 480 17.77 12.24 -11.65
C PHE A 480 18.17 13.47 -10.82
N ARG A 481 19.40 14.00 -10.96
CA ARG A 481 19.83 15.27 -10.35
C ARG A 481 18.96 16.43 -10.83
N LYS A 482 18.63 16.53 -12.12
CA LYS A 482 17.73 17.57 -12.66
C LYS A 482 16.35 17.51 -11.98
N LEU A 483 15.77 16.31 -11.88
CA LEU A 483 14.49 16.08 -11.22
C LEU A 483 14.52 16.41 -9.71
N LEU A 484 15.58 16.00 -9.00
CA LEU A 484 15.74 16.27 -7.58
C LEU A 484 15.98 17.76 -7.29
N SER A 485 16.64 18.50 -8.19
CA SER A 485 16.73 19.97 -8.10
C SER A 485 15.36 20.63 -8.28
N LYS A 486 14.53 20.16 -9.23
CA LYS A 486 13.14 20.65 -9.38
C LYS A 486 12.31 20.38 -8.10
N LEU A 487 12.43 19.19 -7.53
CA LEU A 487 11.81 18.84 -6.24
C LEU A 487 12.33 19.69 -5.08
N ALA A 488 13.61 20.07 -5.07
CA ALA A 488 14.19 20.96 -4.07
C ALA A 488 13.61 22.38 -4.14
N ALA A 489 13.25 22.86 -5.33
CA ALA A 489 12.60 24.15 -5.55
C ALA A 489 11.10 24.11 -5.19
N ASP A 490 10.37 23.07 -5.58
CA ASP A 490 8.91 23.01 -5.40
C ASP A 490 8.50 22.47 -4.02
N PHE A 491 9.21 21.47 -3.48
CA PHE A 491 8.84 20.75 -2.24
C PHE A 491 10.06 20.52 -1.32
N PRO A 492 10.68 21.60 -0.80
CA PRO A 492 11.92 21.50 -0.02
C PRO A 492 11.77 20.66 1.27
N GLN A 493 10.61 20.70 1.94
CA GLN A 493 10.38 19.97 3.20
C GLN A 493 10.42 18.44 2.99
N ALA A 494 9.81 17.96 1.90
CA ALA A 494 9.76 16.54 1.57
C ALA A 494 11.14 15.95 1.23
N LEU A 495 12.01 16.74 0.60
CA LEU A 495 13.34 16.29 0.16
C LEU A 495 14.43 16.42 1.24
N TYR A 496 14.33 17.41 2.15
CA TYR A 496 15.42 17.77 3.07
C TYR A 496 15.91 16.59 3.93
N CYS A 497 15.02 15.93 4.69
CA CYS A 497 15.42 14.87 5.62
C CYS A 497 16.00 13.63 4.89
N PRO A 498 15.36 13.07 3.85
CA PRO A 498 15.92 11.98 3.06
C PRO A 498 17.29 12.31 2.44
N LEU A 499 17.44 13.50 1.84
CA LEU A 499 18.69 13.94 1.22
C LEU A 499 19.81 14.12 2.25
N ARG A 500 19.50 14.67 3.42
CA ARG A 500 20.45 14.82 4.54
C ARG A 500 20.94 13.47 5.06
N ARG A 501 20.03 12.51 5.27
CA ARG A 501 20.39 11.13 5.68
C ARG A 501 21.34 10.49 4.67
N PHE A 502 20.98 10.54 3.38
CA PHE A 502 21.78 9.98 2.30
C PHE A 502 23.18 10.59 2.23
N LEU A 503 23.30 11.91 2.37
CA LEU A 503 24.59 12.62 2.40
C LEU A 503 25.50 12.15 3.54
N ILE A 504 24.97 12.00 4.74
CA ILE A 504 25.76 11.55 5.92
C ILE A 504 26.22 10.10 5.72
N GLU A 505 25.36 9.23 5.17
CA GLU A 505 25.71 7.84 4.85
C GLU A 505 26.88 7.75 3.85
N LYS A 506 26.82 8.52 2.75
CA LYS A 506 27.87 8.58 1.71
C LYS A 506 29.13 9.34 2.14
N GLN A 507 29.09 10.09 3.24
CA GLN A 507 30.29 10.61 3.90
C GLN A 507 30.98 9.54 4.76
N GLY A 508 30.21 8.77 5.53
CA GLY A 508 30.73 7.67 6.34
C GLY A 508 31.44 6.60 5.51
N GLN A 509 30.80 6.17 4.42
CA GLN A 509 31.35 5.13 3.52
C GLN A 509 32.70 5.52 2.87
N SER A 510 32.95 6.81 2.64
CA SER A 510 34.23 7.30 2.09
C SER A 510 35.34 7.32 3.14
N ARG A 511 35.05 7.83 4.34
CA ARG A 511 36.03 7.83 5.43
C ARG A 511 36.51 6.43 5.77
N ALA A 512 35.64 5.43 5.65
CA ALA A 512 35.99 4.02 5.80
C ALA A 512 36.82 3.46 4.62
N ALA A 513 36.71 4.03 3.42
CA ALA A 513 37.44 3.61 2.22
C ALA A 513 38.80 4.31 2.04
N ASP A 514 38.93 5.54 2.54
CA ASP A 514 40.10 6.42 2.35
C ASP A 514 41.30 6.09 3.30
N GLY A 515 41.18 5.06 4.14
CA GLY A 515 42.32 4.47 4.86
C GLY A 515 42.85 5.25 6.07
N ASP A 516 42.07 6.19 6.62
CA ASP A 516 42.40 6.86 7.89
C ASP A 516 42.17 5.86 9.05
N GLY A 517 43.21 5.10 9.36
CA GLY A 517 43.15 3.88 10.18
C GLY A 517 42.78 4.13 11.64
N GLY A 518 41.49 4.08 11.97
CA GLY A 518 41.00 4.35 13.32
C GLY A 518 39.61 3.80 13.69
N ALA A 519 39.10 2.78 12.98
CA ALA A 519 37.98 1.92 13.43
C ALA A 519 37.82 0.70 12.49
N SER A 520 37.99 -0.52 13.01
CA SER A 520 37.82 -1.76 12.24
C SER A 520 36.37 -2.23 12.21
N VAL A 521 35.82 -2.49 11.01
CA VAL A 521 34.66 -3.39 10.85
C VAL A 521 35.18 -4.78 10.50
N PRO A 522 34.90 -5.83 11.30
CA PRO A 522 35.26 -7.19 10.93
C PRO A 522 34.34 -7.70 9.81
N LYS A 523 34.92 -8.04 8.66
CA LYS A 523 34.22 -8.85 7.66
C LYS A 523 34.11 -10.28 8.20
N THR A 524 32.88 -10.76 8.42
CA THR A 524 32.62 -12.16 8.77
C THR A 524 33.13 -13.09 7.68
N ALA A 525 34.15 -13.89 7.99
CA ALA A 525 34.71 -14.89 7.08
C ALA A 525 34.03 -16.25 7.26
N THR A 526 33.68 -16.90 6.15
CA THR A 526 33.26 -18.32 6.15
C THR A 526 34.45 -19.24 6.46
N PRO A 527 34.28 -20.29 7.28
CA PRO A 527 35.37 -21.20 7.60
C PRO A 527 35.64 -22.20 6.47
N SER A 528 36.90 -22.32 6.05
CA SER A 528 37.40 -23.41 5.21
C SER A 528 38.22 -24.39 6.04
N ALA A 529 37.93 -25.69 5.90
CA ALA A 529 38.58 -26.77 6.66
C ALA A 529 40.10 -26.91 6.39
N PRO A 530 40.88 -27.51 7.32
CA PRO A 530 42.34 -27.49 7.25
C PRO A 530 42.92 -28.57 6.32
N ALA A 531 44.02 -28.22 5.64
CA ALA A 531 44.90 -29.17 4.95
C ALA A 531 46.33 -29.06 5.50
N THR A 532 46.96 -30.20 5.80
CA THR A 532 48.29 -30.33 6.38
C THR A 532 49.42 -30.12 5.34
N PRO A 533 50.66 -29.82 5.78
CA PRO A 533 51.74 -29.39 4.89
C PRO A 533 52.49 -30.55 4.22
N GLY A 534 52.94 -30.33 2.98
CA GLY A 534 53.79 -31.25 2.22
C GLY A 534 54.68 -30.50 1.21
N VAL A 535 55.98 -30.84 1.18
CA VAL A 535 57.06 -30.10 0.48
C VAL A 535 57.42 -30.75 -0.86
N ALA A 536 57.61 -29.94 -1.92
CA ALA A 536 58.57 -30.09 -3.04
C ALA A 536 58.24 -29.03 -4.13
N THR A 537 59.09 -28.10 -4.61
CA THR A 537 60.40 -28.18 -5.32
C THR A 537 60.40 -29.17 -6.50
N GLY A 538 60.67 -28.81 -7.76
CA GLY A 538 61.06 -27.53 -8.37
C GLY A 538 61.59 -27.77 -9.81
N ALA A 539 62.18 -26.73 -10.44
CA ALA A 539 62.78 -26.72 -11.78
C ALA A 539 61.79 -26.82 -12.98
N ALA A 540 62.10 -26.30 -14.18
CA ALA A 540 63.34 -25.69 -14.69
C ALA A 540 63.08 -24.41 -15.51
N ALA A 541 64.14 -23.66 -15.86
CA ALA A 541 64.06 -22.34 -16.49
C ALA A 541 64.88 -22.23 -17.80
N THR A 542 64.51 -21.25 -18.65
CA THR A 542 65.37 -20.51 -19.62
C THR A 542 65.99 -21.27 -20.82
N PRO A 543 66.62 -20.60 -21.83
CA PRO A 543 66.68 -19.16 -22.17
C PRO A 543 66.48 -18.78 -23.69
N GLY A 544 66.41 -17.46 -23.96
CA GLY A 544 66.89 -16.81 -25.21
C GLY A 544 65.82 -16.09 -26.08
N ALA A 545 66.11 -15.04 -26.87
CA ALA A 545 67.23 -14.06 -26.93
C ALA A 545 66.88 -12.89 -27.92
N GLY A 546 67.47 -11.69 -27.77
CA GLY A 546 67.43 -10.55 -28.74
C GLY A 546 66.29 -9.53 -28.52
N ALA A 547 66.50 -8.20 -28.34
CA ALA A 547 67.12 -7.14 -29.20
C ALA A 547 66.09 -6.51 -30.18
N ALA A 548 66.01 -5.19 -30.50
CA ALA A 548 66.81 -3.97 -30.23
C ALA A 548 65.94 -2.67 -30.35
N LEU A 549 66.20 -1.56 -29.62
CA LEU A 549 66.80 -0.23 -30.02
C LEU A 549 66.10 0.55 -31.18
N GLY A 550 66.03 1.89 -31.25
CA GLY A 550 66.46 3.05 -30.42
C GLY A 550 65.85 4.37 -31.02
N ALA A 551 65.55 5.45 -30.28
CA ALA A 551 66.41 6.48 -29.66
C ALA A 551 66.88 7.63 -30.59
N ALA A 552 66.50 8.90 -30.30
CA ALA A 552 67.29 10.15 -30.50
C ALA A 552 66.60 11.44 -29.96
N ALA A 553 67.39 12.38 -29.44
CA ALA A 553 67.07 13.79 -29.10
C ALA A 553 67.94 14.73 -30.01
N PRO A 554 68.30 16.02 -29.75
CA PRO A 554 67.95 17.02 -28.70
C PRO A 554 67.69 18.48 -29.24
N GLY A 555 67.56 19.50 -28.37
CA GLY A 555 67.62 20.94 -28.79
C GLY A 555 67.12 21.97 -27.75
N ALA A 556 67.67 23.20 -27.72
CA ALA A 556 67.54 24.17 -26.61
C ALA A 556 66.96 25.58 -26.95
N ALA A 557 66.55 26.30 -25.89
CA ALA A 557 66.54 27.78 -25.68
C ALA A 557 65.46 28.72 -26.31
N ALA A 558 65.11 29.76 -25.54
CA ALA A 558 64.20 30.91 -25.84
C ALA A 558 65.00 32.20 -26.18
N PRO A 559 64.39 33.38 -26.51
CA PRO A 559 64.03 34.40 -25.48
C PRO A 559 63.00 35.54 -25.85
N GLY A 560 62.71 36.44 -24.87
CA GLY A 560 62.28 37.85 -25.07
C GLY A 560 60.82 38.21 -24.69
N ALA A 561 60.47 39.36 -24.08
CA ALA A 561 61.23 40.54 -23.61
C ALA A 561 60.50 41.34 -22.49
N ALA A 562 61.10 42.43 -21.98
CA ALA A 562 60.79 43.17 -20.74
C ALA A 562 61.17 44.68 -20.84
N ALA A 563 60.78 45.65 -20.00
CA ALA A 563 59.73 45.82 -18.97
C ALA A 563 59.69 47.31 -18.47
N GLY A 564 58.66 47.75 -17.74
CA GLY A 564 58.61 49.10 -17.09
C GLY A 564 57.20 49.50 -16.59
N THR A 565 56.81 49.56 -15.30
CA THR A 565 57.28 50.30 -14.09
C THR A 565 56.56 51.68 -13.89
N PRO A 566 56.56 52.34 -12.70
CA PRO A 566 55.44 52.20 -11.74
C PRO A 566 55.01 53.49 -11.00
N GLN A 567 53.94 53.42 -10.18
CA GLN A 567 53.70 54.14 -8.89
C GLN A 567 52.21 54.02 -8.51
N ALA A 568 51.72 54.08 -7.27
CA ALA A 568 52.20 53.84 -5.90
C ALA A 568 51.12 54.47 -4.97
N ALA A 569 50.31 53.67 -4.26
CA ALA A 569 49.65 54.05 -2.99
C ALA A 569 48.78 52.91 -2.44
N ALA A 570 48.52 52.94 -1.12
CA ALA A 570 47.59 52.10 -0.36
C ALA A 570 47.91 50.59 -0.28
N ALA A 571 48.69 50.22 0.74
CA ALA A 571 48.75 48.85 1.26
C ALA A 571 48.28 48.81 2.71
N GLN A 572 47.25 48.00 3.03
CA GLN A 572 47.11 47.35 4.34
C GLN A 572 46.12 46.16 4.25
N ASN A 573 46.71 44.97 4.12
CA ASN A 573 46.22 43.61 4.34
C ASN A 573 44.71 43.35 4.58
N VAL A 574 44.08 42.71 3.58
CA VAL A 574 43.11 41.62 3.80
C VAL A 574 43.76 40.34 3.28
N SER A 575 44.16 39.43 4.18
CA SER A 575 44.89 38.21 3.80
C SER A 575 43.95 37.08 3.34
N GLN A 576 44.31 36.47 2.22
CA GLN A 576 43.63 35.37 1.54
C GLN A 576 43.49 34.12 2.42
N GLY A 577 42.35 33.42 2.30
CA GLY A 577 42.06 32.21 3.09
C GLY A 577 41.05 31.25 2.46
N ALA A 578 40.99 31.13 1.12
CA ALA A 578 40.01 30.29 0.43
C ALA A 578 40.58 29.38 -0.69
N GLY A 579 41.80 29.61 -1.19
CA GLY A 579 42.35 28.88 -2.34
C GLY A 579 43.01 27.52 -2.04
N ALA A 580 43.36 27.24 -0.79
CA ALA A 580 44.21 26.09 -0.43
C ALA A 580 43.47 24.76 -0.23
N ALA A 581 42.14 24.76 -0.24
CA ALA A 581 41.32 23.56 0.02
C ALA A 581 41.07 22.72 -1.25
N ALA A 582 40.84 23.34 -2.41
CA ALA A 582 40.50 22.64 -3.65
C ALA A 582 41.68 21.81 -4.20
N VAL A 583 42.88 22.39 -4.25
CA VAL A 583 44.08 21.75 -4.83
C VAL A 583 44.55 20.52 -4.02
N LYS A 584 44.16 20.41 -2.73
CA LYS A 584 44.46 19.23 -1.91
C LYS A 584 43.53 18.04 -2.19
N GLN A 585 42.34 18.23 -2.77
CA GLN A 585 41.41 17.11 -3.07
C GLN A 585 41.75 16.38 -4.37
N GLU A 586 42.27 17.07 -5.38
CA GLU A 586 42.65 16.43 -6.65
C GLU A 586 43.91 15.56 -6.51
N ALA A 587 44.87 15.97 -5.68
CA ALA A 587 46.08 15.18 -5.40
C ALA A 587 45.77 13.86 -4.67
N SER A 588 44.75 13.80 -3.79
CA SER A 588 44.32 12.56 -3.13
C SER A 588 43.55 11.60 -4.04
N ALA A 589 42.93 12.09 -5.12
CA ALA A 589 42.11 11.25 -6.00
C ALA A 589 42.92 10.27 -6.86
N ALA A 590 44.21 10.53 -7.10
CA ALA A 590 45.07 9.74 -7.97
C ALA A 590 45.34 8.31 -7.44
N GLY A 591 45.41 8.12 -6.12
CA GLY A 591 45.63 6.81 -5.48
C GLY A 591 44.37 6.07 -5.01
N ALA A 592 43.18 6.69 -5.09
CA ALA A 592 41.95 6.13 -4.58
C ALA A 592 41.41 4.94 -5.41
N THR A 593 40.79 3.97 -4.74
CA THR A 593 40.11 2.84 -5.40
C THR A 593 38.95 3.32 -6.29
N PRO A 594 38.59 2.57 -7.35
CA PRO A 594 37.47 2.96 -8.23
C PRO A 594 36.14 3.11 -7.49
N GLU A 595 35.93 2.35 -6.41
CA GLU A 595 34.74 2.46 -5.53
C GLU A 595 34.72 3.78 -4.74
N ALA A 596 35.87 4.21 -4.19
CA ALA A 596 35.98 5.49 -3.49
C ALA A 596 35.75 6.68 -4.43
N ARG A 597 36.27 6.63 -5.67
CA ARG A 597 36.00 7.64 -6.70
C ARG A 597 34.52 7.71 -7.05
N ALA A 598 33.83 6.58 -7.22
CA ALA A 598 32.39 6.56 -7.45
C ALA A 598 31.64 7.21 -6.27
N ALA A 599 31.93 6.81 -5.03
CA ALA A 599 31.29 7.37 -3.83
C ALA A 599 31.50 8.90 -3.70
N MET A 600 32.64 9.43 -4.14
CA MET A 600 32.92 10.87 -4.18
C MET A 600 32.01 11.62 -5.16
N VAL A 601 31.80 11.09 -6.38
CA VAL A 601 30.91 11.69 -7.40
C VAL A 601 29.45 11.71 -6.92
N VAL A 602 28.98 10.61 -6.32
CA VAL A 602 27.62 10.52 -5.75
C VAL A 602 27.39 11.57 -4.67
N ARG A 603 28.40 11.78 -3.81
CA ARG A 603 28.37 12.81 -2.77
C ARG A 603 28.32 14.22 -3.38
N GLN A 604 29.12 14.49 -4.41
CA GLN A 604 29.12 15.79 -5.09
C GLN A 604 27.73 16.12 -5.64
N HIS A 605 27.07 15.19 -6.35
CA HIS A 605 25.72 15.41 -6.86
C HIS A 605 24.69 15.70 -5.75
N ALA A 606 24.75 14.96 -4.64
CA ALA A 606 23.86 15.21 -3.50
C ALA A 606 24.16 16.56 -2.80
N GLN A 607 25.43 16.99 -2.75
CA GLN A 607 25.84 18.30 -2.23
C GLN A 607 25.37 19.45 -3.13
N GLU A 608 25.41 19.28 -4.44
CA GLU A 608 24.88 20.25 -5.42
C GLU A 608 23.37 20.46 -5.23
N ILE A 609 22.60 19.39 -5.05
CA ILE A 609 21.15 19.46 -4.78
C ILE A 609 20.88 20.14 -3.44
N MET A 610 21.62 19.78 -2.38
CA MET A 610 21.44 20.41 -1.06
C MET A 610 21.86 21.89 -1.05
N LYS A 611 22.87 22.28 -1.84
CA LYS A 611 23.20 23.68 -2.08
C LYS A 611 22.06 24.40 -2.79
N HIS A 612 21.51 23.84 -3.86
CA HIS A 612 20.37 24.44 -4.56
C HIS A 612 19.14 24.64 -3.67
N LEU A 613 18.83 23.66 -2.81
CA LEU A 613 17.75 23.76 -1.81
C LEU A 613 18.00 24.91 -0.83
N ARG A 614 19.24 25.05 -0.32
CA ARG A 614 19.64 26.17 0.55
C ARG A 614 19.56 27.53 -0.15
N ASP A 615 20.06 27.61 -1.38
CA ASP A 615 20.11 28.87 -2.14
C ASP A 615 18.71 29.35 -2.53
N THR A 616 17.75 28.43 -2.73
CA THR A 616 16.35 28.73 -3.05
C THR A 616 15.50 29.02 -1.80
N HIS A 617 15.71 28.27 -0.70
CA HIS A 617 14.83 28.27 0.48
C HIS A 617 15.59 28.51 1.79
N LEU A 618 16.48 29.52 1.82
CA LEU A 618 17.44 29.73 2.92
C LEU A 618 16.83 29.77 4.33
N ALA A 619 15.75 30.53 4.54
CA ALA A 619 15.14 30.68 5.87
C ALA A 619 14.58 29.34 6.40
N PHE A 620 13.83 28.64 5.55
CA PHE A 620 13.30 27.30 5.84
C PHE A 620 14.42 26.27 6.05
N PHE A 621 15.45 26.31 5.22
CA PHE A 621 16.62 25.43 5.31
C PHE A 621 17.31 25.58 6.66
N LEU A 622 17.58 26.81 7.11
CA LEU A 622 18.26 27.07 8.39
C LEU A 622 17.41 26.65 9.60
N GLU A 623 16.10 26.87 9.54
CA GLU A 623 15.17 26.46 10.61
C GLU A 623 15.10 24.92 10.73
N THR A 624 14.92 24.23 9.61
CA THR A 624 14.86 22.75 9.55
C THR A 624 16.20 22.13 9.89
N GLU A 625 17.32 22.70 9.41
CA GLU A 625 18.66 22.24 9.77
C GLU A 625 18.91 22.40 11.27
N ARG A 626 18.53 23.54 11.87
CA ARG A 626 18.63 23.74 13.32
C ARG A 626 17.81 22.70 14.08
N PHE A 627 16.55 22.47 13.69
CA PHE A 627 15.69 21.46 14.33
C PHE A 627 16.29 20.04 14.24
N VAL A 628 16.68 19.61 13.04
CA VAL A 628 17.18 18.25 12.79
C VAL A 628 18.56 18.03 13.41
N VAL A 629 19.48 18.99 13.31
CA VAL A 629 20.80 18.91 13.97
C VAL A 629 20.62 18.84 15.49
N GLU A 630 19.74 19.65 16.06
CA GLU A 630 19.56 19.73 17.50
C GLU A 630 18.87 18.47 18.06
N ILE A 631 17.88 17.89 17.37
CA ILE A 631 17.37 16.56 17.73
C ILE A 631 18.49 15.51 17.66
N THR A 632 19.22 15.44 16.55
CA THR A 632 20.31 14.45 16.36
C THR A 632 21.41 14.59 17.42
N ARG A 633 21.65 15.81 17.93
CA ARG A 633 22.69 16.12 18.93
C ARG A 633 22.21 15.87 20.36
N SER A 634 21.03 16.38 20.72
CA SER A 634 20.52 16.40 22.10
C SER A 634 19.81 15.11 22.52
N PHE A 635 19.30 14.34 21.56
CA PHE A 635 18.57 13.08 21.81
C PHE A 635 19.41 11.83 21.56
N LYS A 636 20.75 11.93 21.65
CA LYS A 636 21.62 10.75 21.70
C LYS A 636 21.17 9.79 22.81
N PRO A 637 21.09 8.47 22.54
CA PRO A 637 20.74 7.47 23.55
C PRO A 637 21.85 7.41 24.61
N SER A 638 21.49 7.25 25.88
CA SER A 638 22.50 6.99 26.92
C SER A 638 23.17 5.62 26.70
N TRP A 639 24.30 5.37 27.35
CA TRP A 639 25.05 4.12 27.19
C TRP A 639 24.23 2.90 27.66
N GLU A 640 23.39 3.09 28.68
CA GLU A 640 22.43 2.10 29.16
C GLU A 640 21.33 1.83 28.12
N GLN A 641 20.81 2.88 27.45
CA GLN A 641 19.82 2.71 26.35
C GLN A 641 20.44 1.96 25.15
N GLN A 642 21.70 2.25 24.81
CA GLN A 642 22.43 1.56 23.73
C GLN A 642 22.65 0.08 24.08
N LEU A 643 23.05 -0.22 25.32
CA LEU A 643 23.22 -1.58 25.82
C LEU A 643 21.87 -2.34 25.81
N GLN A 644 20.77 -1.71 26.27
CA GLN A 644 19.43 -2.31 26.21
C GLN A 644 19.00 -2.61 24.77
N HIS A 645 19.25 -1.70 23.83
CA HIS A 645 18.90 -1.90 22.42
C HIS A 645 19.64 -3.11 21.81
N ILE A 646 20.95 -3.26 22.08
CA ILE A 646 21.71 -4.43 21.61
C ILE A 646 21.23 -5.72 22.29
N ILE A 647 21.04 -5.73 23.61
CA ILE A 647 20.49 -6.90 24.32
C ILE A 647 19.13 -7.31 23.73
N SER A 648 18.28 -6.34 23.41
CA SER A 648 16.95 -6.59 22.84
C SER A 648 17.01 -7.11 21.40
N ALA A 649 17.92 -6.59 20.57
CA ALA A 649 18.19 -7.12 19.23
C ALA A 649 18.76 -8.55 19.28
N CYS A 650 19.64 -8.85 20.25
CA CYS A 650 20.12 -10.19 20.53
C CYS A 650 18.98 -11.12 20.93
N MET A 651 18.11 -10.72 21.86
CA MET A 651 16.94 -11.50 22.27
C MET A 651 15.95 -11.74 21.13
N ASP A 652 15.69 -10.72 20.30
CA ASP A 652 14.88 -10.84 19.08
C ASP A 652 15.44 -11.94 18.16
N SER A 653 16.76 -12.00 17.97
CA SER A 653 17.42 -13.02 17.14
C SER A 653 17.28 -14.45 17.69
N MET A 654 16.99 -14.61 18.99
CA MET A 654 16.76 -15.90 19.64
C MET A 654 15.29 -16.36 19.58
N THR A 655 14.34 -15.51 19.17
CA THR A 655 12.91 -15.86 19.15
C THR A 655 12.55 -17.01 18.22
N SER A 656 13.39 -17.28 17.21
CA SER A 656 13.25 -18.40 16.27
C SER A 656 13.93 -19.70 16.73
N LEU A 657 14.59 -19.71 17.88
CA LEU A 657 15.39 -20.85 18.37
C LEU A 657 14.67 -21.69 19.42
N ASN A 658 14.94 -23.00 19.39
CA ASN A 658 14.56 -23.89 20.48
C ASN A 658 15.51 -23.72 21.68
N LEU A 659 14.97 -23.24 22.80
CA LEU A 659 15.72 -22.98 24.05
C LEU A 659 16.41 -24.22 24.63
N SER A 660 15.80 -25.40 24.46
CA SER A 660 16.30 -26.70 24.94
C SER A 660 17.37 -27.33 24.04
N ALA A 661 17.66 -26.74 22.88
CA ALA A 661 18.73 -27.19 22.00
C ALA A 661 20.12 -26.77 22.53
N PRO A 662 21.20 -27.49 22.16
CA PRO A 662 22.56 -27.03 22.42
C PRO A 662 22.80 -25.64 21.80
N LEU A 663 23.76 -24.90 22.36
CA LEU A 663 24.06 -23.54 21.95
C LEU A 663 24.33 -23.45 20.43
N SER A 664 23.56 -22.61 19.74
CA SER A 664 23.80 -22.34 18.32
C SER A 664 25.03 -21.44 18.15
N THR A 665 26.08 -21.93 17.50
CA THR A 665 27.33 -21.18 17.28
C THR A 665 27.07 -19.89 16.49
N GLU A 666 26.26 -19.94 15.42
CA GLU A 666 25.89 -18.74 14.63
C GLU A 666 25.27 -17.62 15.48
N VAL A 667 24.58 -17.95 16.57
CA VAL A 667 23.89 -16.96 17.43
C VAL A 667 24.77 -16.53 18.59
N ALA A 668 25.54 -17.44 19.18
CA ALA A 668 26.56 -17.08 20.17
C ALA A 668 27.60 -16.11 19.57
N GLU A 669 28.12 -16.42 18.38
CA GLU A 669 29.04 -15.54 17.63
C GLU A 669 28.41 -14.16 17.33
N LYS A 670 27.12 -14.09 16.97
CA LYS A 670 26.42 -12.80 16.75
C LYS A 670 26.27 -11.97 18.03
N VAL A 671 25.96 -12.60 19.15
CA VAL A 671 25.83 -11.91 20.45
C VAL A 671 27.20 -11.42 20.93
N GLU A 672 28.23 -12.27 20.88
CA GLU A 672 29.59 -11.89 21.24
C GLU A 672 30.14 -10.80 20.32
N ALA A 673 29.91 -10.89 19.00
CA ALA A 673 30.31 -9.85 18.05
C ALA A 673 29.62 -8.52 18.33
N ALA A 674 28.31 -8.49 18.55
CA ALA A 674 27.57 -7.25 18.81
C ALA A 674 27.96 -6.59 20.14
N LEU A 675 28.22 -7.38 21.18
CA LEU A 675 28.71 -6.87 22.47
C LEU A 675 30.17 -6.40 22.38
N SER A 676 31.02 -7.11 21.64
CA SER A 676 32.43 -6.72 21.41
C SER A 676 32.54 -5.47 20.53
N GLU A 677 31.68 -5.32 19.52
CA GLU A 677 31.58 -4.11 18.70
C GLU A 677 31.18 -2.92 19.57
N LEU A 678 30.17 -3.05 20.45
CA LEU A 678 29.83 -1.99 21.40
C LEU A 678 31.00 -1.65 22.32
N LEU A 679 31.68 -2.63 22.93
CA LEU A 679 32.80 -2.37 23.83
C LEU A 679 33.96 -1.67 23.12
N THR A 680 34.36 -2.14 21.94
CA THR A 680 35.44 -1.52 21.15
C THR A 680 35.08 -0.12 20.65
N VAL A 681 33.83 0.13 20.26
CA VAL A 681 33.35 1.48 19.88
C VAL A 681 33.35 2.43 21.07
N LEU A 682 32.97 1.98 22.27
CA LEU A 682 33.00 2.80 23.49
C LEU A 682 34.45 3.09 23.95
N GLU A 683 35.35 2.12 23.81
CA GLU A 683 36.79 2.29 24.11
C GLU A 683 37.45 3.30 23.17
N GLN A 684 37.20 3.19 21.86
CA GLN A 684 37.68 4.15 20.86
C GLN A 684 37.14 5.57 21.14
N GLN A 685 35.89 5.70 21.56
CA GLN A 685 35.33 6.99 21.97
C GLN A 685 36.00 7.53 23.24
N GLN A 686 36.34 6.67 24.21
CA GLN A 686 37.09 7.07 25.40
C GLN A 686 38.50 7.56 25.06
N GLU A 687 39.19 6.92 24.11
CA GLU A 687 40.52 7.34 23.65
C GLU A 687 40.47 8.67 22.86
N GLN A 688 39.47 8.85 21.98
CA GLN A 688 39.27 10.11 21.26
C GLN A 688 38.92 11.29 22.19
N GLU A 689 38.21 11.05 23.29
CA GLU A 689 37.95 12.08 24.31
C GLU A 689 39.22 12.36 25.14
N LYS A 690 40.01 11.35 25.53
CA LYS A 690 41.31 11.53 26.23
C LYS A 690 42.31 12.39 25.43
N GLY A 691 42.24 12.35 24.10
CA GLY A 691 43.06 13.20 23.21
C GLY A 691 42.73 14.70 23.24
N LYS A 692 41.58 15.09 23.81
CA LYS A 692 41.19 16.51 23.97
C LYS A 692 41.38 16.90 25.43
N GLY A 693 42.27 17.86 25.70
CA GLY A 693 42.86 18.11 27.03
C GLY A 693 41.97 18.58 28.19
N GLN A 694 40.65 18.39 28.16
CA GLN A 694 39.76 18.49 29.33
C GLN A 694 38.66 17.42 29.26
N PRO A 695 38.42 16.68 30.36
CA PRO A 695 37.35 15.67 30.39
C PRO A 695 35.97 16.34 30.33
N SER A 696 35.24 16.10 29.25
CA SER A 696 33.84 16.49 29.12
C SER A 696 32.96 15.75 30.15
N LYS A 697 31.79 16.31 30.50
CA LYS A 697 30.81 15.62 31.35
C LYS A 697 30.41 14.25 30.76
N GLU A 698 30.34 14.16 29.42
CA GLU A 698 30.08 12.91 28.70
C GLU A 698 31.24 11.91 28.87
N SER A 699 32.50 12.35 28.83
CA SER A 699 33.69 11.49 29.02
C SER A 699 33.81 10.90 30.43
N LEU A 700 33.39 11.65 31.45
CA LEU A 700 33.35 11.18 32.83
C LEU A 700 32.27 10.10 33.00
N GLN A 701 31.07 10.35 32.47
CA GLN A 701 29.97 9.37 32.46
C GLN A 701 30.30 8.12 31.64
N LEU A 702 30.98 8.26 30.50
CA LEU A 702 31.47 7.14 29.70
C LEU A 702 32.52 6.32 30.46
N THR A 703 33.43 6.98 31.18
CA THR A 703 34.46 6.31 31.99
C THR A 703 33.85 5.60 33.19
N GLU A 704 32.87 6.20 33.86
CA GLU A 704 32.09 5.60 34.95
C GLU A 704 31.28 4.38 34.46
N PHE A 705 30.59 4.51 33.33
CA PHE A 705 29.87 3.41 32.67
C PHE A 705 30.81 2.26 32.30
N LEU A 706 31.93 2.53 31.61
CA LEU A 706 32.91 1.50 31.25
C LEU A 706 33.52 0.83 32.49
N THR A 707 33.88 1.59 33.53
CA THR A 707 34.45 1.03 34.77
C THR A 707 33.45 0.10 35.48
N THR A 708 32.16 0.42 35.41
CA THR A 708 31.09 -0.33 36.07
C THR A 708 30.65 -1.55 35.25
N TYR A 709 30.29 -1.34 33.97
CA TYR A 709 29.62 -2.35 33.15
C TYR A 709 30.58 -3.26 32.40
N LYS A 710 31.76 -2.79 31.94
CA LYS A 710 32.72 -3.61 31.19
C LYS A 710 33.14 -4.87 31.95
N PRO A 711 33.66 -4.82 33.21
CA PRO A 711 34.10 -6.03 33.89
C PRO A 711 32.95 -7.01 34.15
N LEU A 712 31.74 -6.50 34.41
CA LEU A 712 30.54 -7.32 34.59
C LEU A 712 30.10 -8.01 33.29
N LEU A 713 30.11 -7.30 32.16
CA LEU A 713 29.79 -7.86 30.83
C LEU A 713 30.84 -8.89 30.41
N THR A 714 32.13 -8.58 30.57
CA THR A 714 33.22 -9.52 30.29
C THR A 714 33.05 -10.79 31.12
N ALA A 715 32.86 -10.68 32.44
CA ALA A 715 32.72 -11.85 33.32
C ALA A 715 31.43 -12.67 33.11
N SER A 716 30.38 -12.10 32.50
CA SER A 716 29.10 -12.80 32.30
C SER A 716 28.97 -13.48 30.93
N PHE A 717 29.53 -12.90 29.87
CA PHE A 717 29.46 -13.45 28.52
C PHE A 717 30.75 -14.16 28.05
N PHE A 718 31.93 -13.72 28.50
CA PHE A 718 33.22 -14.18 27.98
C PHE A 718 33.97 -15.03 29.02
N LYS A 719 34.72 -16.05 28.58
CA LYS A 719 35.66 -16.83 29.41
C LYS A 719 37.11 -16.56 29.00
N GLU A 720 38.03 -16.75 29.93
CA GLU A 720 39.48 -16.48 29.77
C GLU A 720 40.15 -17.20 28.58
N ASN A 721 39.55 -18.29 28.05
CA ASN A 721 40.08 -19.09 26.94
C ASN A 721 39.29 -18.95 25.62
N GLY A 722 38.40 -17.97 25.46
CA GLY A 722 37.66 -17.75 24.20
C GLY A 722 36.69 -18.88 23.83
N SER A 723 36.20 -19.64 24.82
CA SER A 723 35.21 -20.70 24.65
C SER A 723 33.92 -20.32 25.37
N TYR A 724 32.77 -20.68 24.79
CA TYR A 724 31.44 -20.22 25.21
C TYR A 724 31.19 -20.34 26.71
N SER A 725 30.59 -19.30 27.31
CA SER A 725 30.19 -19.33 28.71
C SER A 725 29.08 -20.37 28.97
N PHE A 726 28.19 -20.54 27.99
CA PHE A 726 26.89 -21.21 28.08
C PHE A 726 26.89 -22.60 27.43
N ALA A 727 26.06 -23.52 27.96
CA ALA A 727 25.89 -24.87 27.39
C ALA A 727 24.67 -24.97 26.47
N THR A 728 23.59 -24.24 26.77
CA THR A 728 22.33 -24.26 26.03
C THR A 728 21.88 -22.86 25.59
N ASN A 729 20.99 -22.79 24.60
CA ASN A 729 20.37 -21.52 24.20
C ASN A 729 19.58 -20.88 25.37
N LYS A 730 18.98 -21.71 26.25
CA LYS A 730 18.33 -21.28 27.49
C LYS A 730 19.28 -20.49 28.41
N ASP A 731 20.51 -20.95 28.62
CA ASP A 731 21.44 -20.29 29.55
C ASP A 731 21.85 -18.90 29.05
N LEU A 732 22.12 -18.78 27.74
CA LEU A 732 22.40 -17.50 27.08
C LEU A 732 21.20 -16.55 27.16
N TYR A 733 19.99 -17.04 26.84
CA TYR A 733 18.76 -16.24 26.90
C TYR A 733 18.48 -15.74 28.33
N LEU A 734 18.65 -16.60 29.34
CA LEU A 734 18.51 -16.22 30.75
C LEU A 734 19.55 -15.17 31.18
N MET A 735 20.78 -15.23 30.66
CA MET A 735 21.77 -14.19 30.92
C MET A 735 21.39 -12.86 30.26
N LEU A 736 20.96 -12.88 29.00
CA LEU A 736 20.46 -11.69 28.29
C LEU A 736 19.25 -11.06 29.01
N ARG A 737 18.27 -11.87 29.45
CA ARG A 737 17.08 -11.37 30.18
C ARG A 737 17.44 -10.81 31.57
N LYS A 738 18.39 -11.42 32.29
CA LYS A 738 18.93 -10.84 33.55
C LYS A 738 19.52 -9.45 33.31
N TRP A 739 20.34 -9.32 32.27
CA TRP A 739 20.93 -8.04 31.86
C TRP A 739 19.87 -7.03 31.41
N GLN A 740 18.89 -7.44 30.61
CA GLN A 740 17.79 -6.58 30.17
C GLN A 740 16.99 -6.03 31.36
N VAL A 741 16.63 -6.87 32.33
CA VAL A 741 15.88 -6.45 33.53
C VAL A 741 16.71 -5.54 34.42
N ALA A 742 18.03 -5.79 34.57
CA ALA A 742 18.92 -4.93 35.33
C ALA A 742 19.05 -3.54 34.69
N VAL A 743 19.30 -3.48 33.37
CA VAL A 743 19.42 -2.22 32.62
C VAL A 743 18.09 -1.46 32.58
N ARG A 744 16.95 -2.14 32.33
CA ARG A 744 15.60 -1.55 32.39
C ARG A 744 15.26 -1.01 33.79
N ARG A 745 15.78 -1.60 34.87
CA ARG A 745 15.61 -1.10 36.24
C ARG A 745 16.39 0.18 36.51
N GLU A 746 17.63 0.29 36.04
CA GLU A 746 18.39 1.55 36.19
C GLU A 746 17.83 2.66 35.28
N LEU A 747 17.40 2.32 34.06
CA LEU A 747 16.72 3.26 33.17
C LEU A 747 15.39 3.77 33.75
N SER A 748 14.58 2.91 34.37
CA SER A 748 13.32 3.32 35.02
C SER A 748 13.53 4.12 36.30
N ARG A 749 14.60 3.86 37.08
CA ARG A 749 15.05 4.77 38.16
C ARG A 749 15.45 6.16 37.64
N ALA A 750 16.02 6.23 36.44
CA ALA A 750 16.40 7.47 35.78
C ALA A 750 15.27 8.11 34.93
N ALA A 751 14.06 7.55 34.93
CA ALA A 751 12.97 7.92 34.01
C ALA A 751 12.06 9.07 34.46
N ALA A 752 12.49 9.87 35.46
CA ALA A 752 11.81 11.13 35.74
C ALA A 752 11.77 12.01 34.47
N PRO A 753 10.62 12.62 34.13
CA PRO A 753 10.46 13.36 32.87
C PRO A 753 11.50 14.48 32.79
N LYS A 754 12.28 14.48 31.70
CA LYS A 754 13.37 15.44 31.52
C LYS A 754 12.82 16.70 30.85
N GLN A 755 13.12 17.85 31.45
CA GLN A 755 12.81 19.16 30.86
C GLN A 755 13.61 19.34 29.57
N LEU A 756 12.94 19.70 28.48
CA LEU A 756 13.52 19.95 27.15
C LEU A 756 14.65 20.97 27.23
N GLU A 757 14.51 22.02 28.03
CA GLU A 757 15.54 23.04 28.28
C GLU A 757 16.89 22.46 28.72
N SER A 758 16.89 21.31 29.42
CA SER A 758 18.11 20.63 29.89
C SER A 758 18.84 19.85 28.80
N LEU A 759 18.15 19.47 27.71
CA LEU A 759 18.73 18.77 26.55
C LEU A 759 18.97 19.73 25.38
N SER A 760 18.01 20.63 25.13
CA SER A 760 18.08 21.69 24.13
C SER A 760 17.24 22.90 24.54
N ARG A 761 17.95 23.94 24.97
CA ARG A 761 17.38 25.29 25.08
C ARG A 761 16.90 25.84 23.74
N ALA A 762 17.56 25.48 22.63
CA ALA A 762 17.22 25.96 21.29
C ALA A 762 15.84 25.47 20.80
N LEU A 763 15.44 24.24 21.13
CA LEU A 763 14.12 23.69 20.81
C LEU A 763 13.04 24.21 21.77
N ALA A 764 13.37 24.44 23.05
CA ALA A 764 12.44 25.00 24.03
C ALA A 764 12.08 26.47 23.72
N GLU A 765 13.04 27.25 23.21
CA GLU A 765 12.84 28.65 22.82
C GLU A 765 12.18 28.81 21.44
N SER A 766 12.13 27.79 20.58
CA SER A 766 11.52 27.89 19.25
C SER A 766 9.99 27.89 19.29
N LYS A 767 9.38 28.93 18.72
CA LYS A 767 7.92 29.14 18.69
C LYS A 767 7.49 29.68 17.33
N GLY A 768 6.33 29.27 16.84
CA GLY A 768 5.73 29.79 15.61
C GLY A 768 6.51 29.46 14.34
N SER A 769 6.99 28.22 14.23
CA SER A 769 7.82 27.76 13.11
C SER A 769 7.04 27.74 11.79
N GLN A 770 7.72 27.98 10.67
CA GLN A 770 7.14 27.74 9.35
C GLN A 770 7.38 26.30 8.85
N MET A 771 8.18 25.52 9.58
CA MET A 771 8.40 24.10 9.33
C MET A 771 7.11 23.30 9.56
N GLU A 772 6.83 22.36 8.66
CA GLU A 772 5.72 21.41 8.78
C GLU A 772 6.01 20.35 9.86
N VAL A 773 4.97 19.81 10.49
CA VAL A 773 5.10 18.62 11.33
C VAL A 773 5.64 17.47 10.47
N PRO A 774 6.73 16.78 10.87
CA PRO A 774 7.35 15.74 10.05
C PRO A 774 6.39 14.60 9.66
N GLY A 775 6.47 14.13 8.42
CA GLY A 775 5.74 12.95 7.97
C GLY A 775 4.34 13.19 7.41
N GLN A 776 4.04 14.40 6.91
CA GLN A 776 2.74 14.69 6.25
C GLN A 776 2.67 14.25 4.77
N TYR A 777 3.80 14.06 4.09
CA TYR A 777 3.87 13.63 2.67
C TYR A 777 3.63 12.11 2.47
N MET A 778 2.72 11.53 3.25
CA MET A 778 2.45 10.08 3.27
C MET A 778 1.44 9.65 2.20
N ASP A 779 0.57 10.56 1.77
CA ASP A 779 -0.45 10.25 0.77
C ASP A 779 0.12 10.29 -0.64
N MET A 780 -0.27 9.30 -1.44
CA MET A 780 0.03 9.23 -2.87
C MET A 780 -0.85 10.21 -3.68
N ASN A 781 -1.15 11.41 -3.18
CA ASN A 781 -1.98 12.44 -3.80
C ASN A 781 -1.17 13.75 -3.94
N GLU A 782 -1.75 14.76 -4.59
CA GLU A 782 -1.15 16.10 -4.63
C GLU A 782 -1.22 16.71 -3.22
N PRO A 783 -0.08 17.09 -2.60
CA PRO A 783 -0.07 17.62 -1.25
C PRO A 783 -0.57 19.07 -1.23
N MET A 784 -1.55 19.36 -0.38
CA MET A 784 -2.02 20.72 -0.14
C MET A 784 -1.13 21.38 0.91
N THR A 785 0.07 21.82 0.53
CA THR A 785 1.08 22.39 1.44
C THR A 785 0.58 23.56 2.28
N ASP A 786 -0.35 24.36 1.76
CA ASP A 786 -0.98 25.47 2.50
C ASP A 786 -1.87 25.00 3.66
N GLN A 787 -2.35 23.75 3.60
CA GLN A 787 -3.14 23.09 4.64
C GLN A 787 -2.30 22.19 5.56
N HIS A 788 -1.00 22.02 5.29
CA HIS A 788 -0.12 21.23 6.15
C HIS A 788 0.02 21.90 7.52
N VAL A 789 -0.02 21.07 8.56
CA VAL A 789 0.10 21.50 9.96
C VAL A 789 1.55 21.92 10.22
N LYS A 790 1.73 23.12 10.76
CA LYS A 790 3.03 23.72 11.09
C LYS A 790 3.35 23.54 12.56
N VAL A 791 4.63 23.52 12.90
CA VAL A 791 5.10 23.37 14.28
C VAL A 791 4.89 24.67 15.08
N ASP A 792 3.94 24.68 16.02
CA ASP A 792 3.79 25.79 16.98
C ASP A 792 4.96 25.79 17.97
N ARG A 793 5.21 24.64 18.62
CA ARG A 793 6.33 24.43 19.56
C ARG A 793 6.57 22.94 19.81
N VAL A 794 7.74 22.61 20.36
CA VAL A 794 7.98 21.33 21.05
C VAL A 794 7.55 21.50 22.52
N LEU A 795 6.87 20.51 23.10
CA LEU A 795 6.48 20.55 24.52
C LEU A 795 7.71 20.34 25.43
N PRO A 796 7.69 20.90 26.66
CA PRO A 796 8.85 20.88 27.55
C PRO A 796 9.12 19.52 28.20
N GLU A 797 8.13 18.61 28.27
CA GLU A 797 8.28 17.33 28.94
C GLU A 797 8.71 16.23 27.97
N ILE A 798 9.81 15.54 28.31
CA ILE A 798 10.36 14.42 27.56
C ILE A 798 10.27 13.16 28.41
N GLU A 799 9.53 12.19 27.91
CA GLU A 799 9.26 10.92 28.57
C GLU A 799 10.18 9.81 28.03
N LEU A 800 10.45 8.79 28.85
CA LEU A 800 11.00 7.52 28.39
C LEU A 800 9.86 6.53 28.20
N VAL A 801 9.74 5.98 27.00
CA VAL A 801 8.71 5.00 26.61
C VAL A 801 9.42 3.70 26.20
N ASP A 802 8.95 2.56 26.70
CA ASP A 802 9.45 1.26 26.30
C ASP A 802 8.69 0.77 25.06
N MET A 803 9.39 0.48 23.97
CA MET A 803 8.82 0.01 22.71
C MET A 803 9.78 -0.99 22.07
N ASN A 804 9.24 -2.09 21.52
CA ASN A 804 10.04 -3.18 20.95
C ASN A 804 11.18 -3.63 21.89
N LEU A 805 10.87 -3.80 23.18
CA LEU A 805 11.76 -4.23 24.26
C LEU A 805 12.87 -3.22 24.67
N ALA A 806 12.94 -2.04 24.05
CA ALA A 806 13.94 -0.99 24.30
C ALA A 806 13.32 0.33 24.79
N CYS A 807 13.98 1.05 25.69
CA CYS A 807 13.51 2.36 26.16
C CYS A 807 13.98 3.49 25.24
N HIS A 808 13.04 4.17 24.58
CA HIS A 808 13.28 5.32 23.70
C HIS A 808 12.79 6.64 24.34
N ARG A 809 13.21 7.79 23.78
CA ARG A 809 12.70 9.10 24.20
C ARG A 809 11.51 9.50 23.33
N GLN A 810 10.41 9.91 23.96
CA GLN A 810 9.26 10.51 23.28
C GLN A 810 9.38 12.03 23.29
N ILE A 811 9.20 12.66 22.13
CA ILE A 811 8.98 14.11 21.99
C ILE A 811 7.52 14.36 21.61
N THR A 812 6.93 15.41 22.14
CA THR A 812 5.58 15.84 21.78
C THR A 812 5.65 17.20 21.09
N ILE A 813 5.15 17.26 19.86
CA ILE A 813 5.10 18.47 19.03
C ILE A 813 3.67 18.99 19.02
N ARG A 814 3.46 20.29 19.28
CA ARG A 814 2.16 20.93 19.13
C ARG A 814 2.04 21.53 17.74
N GLY A 815 0.97 21.17 17.02
CA GLY A 815 0.62 21.76 15.74
C GLY A 815 -0.01 23.15 15.89
N ASN A 816 0.03 23.95 14.81
CA ASN A 816 -0.75 25.19 14.71
C ASN A 816 -2.27 24.97 14.71
N ASP A 817 -2.73 23.74 14.43
CA ASP A 817 -4.11 23.28 14.61
C ASP A 817 -4.47 22.98 16.08
N GLY A 818 -3.50 23.08 17.00
CA GLY A 818 -3.66 22.79 18.43
C GLY A 818 -3.55 21.32 18.81
N LYS A 819 -3.40 20.39 17.87
CA LYS A 819 -3.22 18.95 18.17
C LYS A 819 -1.81 18.66 18.67
N LEU A 820 -1.68 17.53 19.37
CA LEU A 820 -0.41 17.00 19.85
C LEU A 820 0.01 15.82 18.97
N TYR A 821 1.26 15.85 18.53
CA TYR A 821 1.89 14.84 17.69
C TYR A 821 3.06 14.23 18.46
N HIS A 822 2.92 12.97 18.86
CA HIS A 822 3.94 12.26 19.62
C HIS A 822 4.87 11.52 18.66
N PHE A 823 6.18 11.70 18.83
CA PHE A 823 7.21 10.99 18.07
C PHE A 823 8.20 10.32 19.00
N ILE A 824 8.45 9.04 18.77
CA ILE A 824 9.59 8.33 19.34
C ILE A 824 10.84 8.73 18.55
N VAL A 825 11.87 9.18 19.27
CA VAL A 825 13.20 9.39 18.72
C VAL A 825 13.97 8.07 18.83
N GLU A 826 13.96 7.29 17.75
CA GLU A 826 14.82 6.11 17.66
C GLU A 826 16.21 6.53 17.18
N ALA A 827 17.15 6.55 18.12
CA ALA A 827 18.56 6.77 17.85
C ALA A 827 19.37 5.55 18.31
N THR A 828 20.17 4.97 17.41
CA THR A 828 20.84 3.67 17.58
C THR A 828 22.35 3.78 17.39
N GLY A 829 23.11 2.85 17.99
CA GLY A 829 24.56 2.77 17.76
C GLY A 829 24.90 2.34 16.31
N THR A 830 24.08 1.47 15.74
CA THR A 830 24.19 0.93 14.37
C THR A 830 23.34 1.72 13.38
N THR A 831 23.57 1.54 12.07
CA THR A 831 22.74 2.16 11.01
C THR A 831 21.34 1.55 11.00
N VAL A 832 20.31 2.41 11.08
CA VAL A 832 18.91 1.98 11.05
C VAL A 832 18.54 1.49 9.65
N SER A 833 17.96 0.29 9.56
CA SER A 833 17.49 -0.27 8.28
C SER A 833 16.40 0.60 7.66
N SER A 834 16.49 0.80 6.35
CA SER A 834 15.44 1.45 5.55
C SER A 834 14.28 0.51 5.19
N SER A 835 14.34 -0.79 5.54
CA SER A 835 13.31 -1.75 5.13
C SER A 835 11.92 -1.41 5.66
N ASP A 836 11.81 -0.86 6.87
CA ASP A 836 10.52 -0.37 7.40
C ASP A 836 9.91 0.73 6.51
N GLU A 837 10.74 1.64 5.97
CA GLU A 837 10.30 2.71 5.06
C GLU A 837 9.87 2.16 3.69
N ARG A 838 10.51 1.08 3.20
CA ARG A 838 10.12 0.40 1.96
C ARG A 838 8.82 -0.39 2.13
N THR A 839 8.63 -1.07 3.26
CA THR A 839 7.36 -1.73 3.62
C THR A 839 6.24 -0.70 3.81
N LEU A 840 6.52 0.44 4.46
CA LEU A 840 5.58 1.55 4.61
C LEU A 840 5.12 2.12 3.26
N PHE A 841 6.02 2.27 2.28
CA PHE A 841 5.69 2.67 0.91
C PHE A 841 4.81 1.62 0.18
N LEU A 842 5.04 0.32 0.40
CA LEU A 842 4.14 -0.72 -0.11
C LEU A 842 2.73 -0.60 0.49
N CYS A 843 2.63 -0.28 1.79
CA CYS A 843 1.34 -0.05 2.45
C CYS A 843 0.62 1.22 1.93
N GLN A 844 1.35 2.32 1.66
CA GLN A 844 0.81 3.50 0.96
C GLN A 844 0.24 3.14 -0.42
N PHE A 845 0.99 2.36 -1.20
CA PHE A 845 0.56 1.86 -2.50
C PHE A 845 -0.70 0.98 -2.40
N MET A 846 -0.76 0.10 -1.39
CA MET A 846 -1.93 -0.76 -1.15
C MET A 846 -3.16 0.08 -0.78
N ASN A 847 -3.04 1.06 0.10
CA ASN A 847 -4.13 1.99 0.44
C ASN A 847 -4.67 2.69 -0.83
N ARG A 848 -3.78 3.17 -1.70
CA ARG A 848 -4.15 3.81 -2.97
C ARG A 848 -4.74 2.85 -4.01
N CYS A 849 -4.59 1.54 -3.84
CA CYS A 849 -5.33 0.52 -4.59
C CYS A 849 -6.72 0.26 -3.96
N MET A 850 -6.77 0.04 -2.64
CA MET A 850 -8.00 -0.25 -1.88
C MET A 850 -9.02 0.90 -1.90
N GLU A 851 -8.57 2.15 -1.99
CA GLU A 851 -9.46 3.32 -2.11
C GLU A 851 -10.34 3.27 -3.37
N LYS A 852 -9.85 2.64 -4.45
CA LYS A 852 -10.48 2.71 -5.79
C LYS A 852 -11.20 1.44 -6.19
N GLU A 853 -10.84 0.33 -5.56
CA GLU A 853 -11.55 -0.93 -5.73
C GLU A 853 -12.87 -0.86 -4.93
N LYS A 854 -14.00 -1.20 -5.57
CA LYS A 854 -15.32 -1.00 -4.98
C LYS A 854 -15.47 -1.83 -3.72
N GLN A 855 -15.03 -3.09 -3.77
CA GLN A 855 -15.22 -4.04 -2.67
C GLN A 855 -14.50 -3.61 -1.38
N THR A 856 -13.30 -3.06 -1.50
CA THR A 856 -12.51 -2.53 -0.37
C THR A 856 -13.04 -1.18 0.10
N ARG A 857 -13.44 -0.27 -0.81
CA ARG A 857 -14.01 1.03 -0.44
C ARG A 857 -15.34 0.91 0.30
N ARG A 858 -16.24 0.02 -0.15
CA ARG A 858 -17.50 -0.31 0.57
C ARG A 858 -17.28 -0.81 2.00
N ARG A 859 -16.16 -1.49 2.24
CA ARG A 859 -15.76 -2.02 3.54
C ARG A 859 -15.00 -0.98 4.40
N ASN A 860 -14.78 0.23 3.88
CA ASN A 860 -13.92 1.28 4.44
C ASN A 860 -12.50 0.78 4.78
N MET A 861 -11.91 -0.01 3.88
CA MET A 861 -10.58 -0.59 4.11
C MET A 861 -9.49 0.44 3.81
N ASN A 862 -8.68 0.75 4.83
CA ASN A 862 -7.49 1.59 4.75
C ASN A 862 -6.52 1.13 5.84
N LEU A 863 -5.28 0.75 5.51
CA LEU A 863 -4.29 0.44 6.54
C LEU A 863 -3.96 1.69 7.34
N HIS A 864 -3.93 1.55 8.66
CA HIS A 864 -3.28 2.54 9.52
C HIS A 864 -1.78 2.59 9.20
N LEU A 865 -1.29 3.77 8.80
CA LEU A 865 0.12 4.01 8.49
C LEU A 865 0.77 4.85 9.59
N ARG A 866 1.91 4.39 10.11
CA ARG A 866 2.73 5.14 11.07
C ARG A 866 3.81 5.91 10.30
N PRO A 867 3.83 7.25 10.26
CA PRO A 867 4.92 8.00 9.63
C PRO A 867 6.28 7.67 10.25
N ILE A 868 7.26 7.40 9.39
CA ILE A 868 8.67 7.17 9.74
C ILE A 868 9.50 8.20 8.96
N VAL A 869 10.31 8.99 9.67
CA VAL A 869 11.13 10.07 9.07
C VAL A 869 12.58 9.91 9.49
N GLY A 870 13.42 9.43 8.58
CA GLY A 870 14.88 9.33 8.80
C GLY A 870 15.55 10.71 8.82
N LEU A 871 16.11 11.10 9.98
CA LEU A 871 16.82 12.36 10.19
C LEU A 871 18.33 12.25 9.90
N ALA A 872 18.90 11.09 10.23
CA ALA A 872 20.29 10.70 10.01
C ALA A 872 20.38 9.17 9.91
N PRO A 873 21.49 8.58 9.44
CA PRO A 873 21.62 7.11 9.32
C PRO A 873 21.47 6.33 10.63
N ARG A 874 21.61 7.00 11.77
CA ARG A 874 21.50 6.47 13.14
C ARG A 874 20.39 7.13 13.97
N CYS A 875 19.49 7.89 13.34
CA CYS A 875 18.42 8.61 14.04
C CYS A 875 17.18 8.80 13.14
N ARG A 876 16.02 8.33 13.58
CA ARG A 876 14.72 8.54 12.91
C ARG A 876 13.63 8.94 13.90
N LEU A 877 12.63 9.67 13.41
CA LEU A 877 11.38 9.92 14.12
C LEU A 877 10.35 8.88 13.70
N ILE A 878 9.66 8.30 14.67
CA ILE A 878 8.60 7.31 14.49
C ILE A 878 7.35 7.87 15.17
N SER A 879 6.27 8.09 14.43
CA SER A 879 5.00 8.54 15.04
C SER A 879 4.50 7.53 16.08
N HIS A 880 3.92 8.03 17.19
CA HIS A 880 3.45 7.21 18.29
C HIS A 880 2.03 7.59 18.71
N ASP A 881 1.20 6.59 19.01
CA ASP A 881 -0.07 6.78 19.71
C ASP A 881 0.15 6.34 21.18
N PRO A 882 0.05 7.25 22.17
CA PRO A 882 0.14 6.91 23.59
C PRO A 882 -0.91 5.88 24.07
N LYS A 883 -1.95 5.61 23.28
CA LYS A 883 -2.95 4.56 23.52
C LYS A 883 -2.70 3.28 22.72
N SER A 884 -1.50 3.12 22.15
CA SER A 884 -1.06 1.88 21.52
C SER A 884 -0.26 1.03 22.50
N VAL A 885 -0.54 -0.28 22.52
CA VAL A 885 0.01 -1.26 23.47
C VAL A 885 0.41 -2.51 22.71
N SER A 886 1.55 -3.12 23.04
CA SER A 886 1.95 -4.40 22.42
C SER A 886 1.20 -5.59 23.03
N LEU A 887 1.02 -6.67 22.25
CA LEU A 887 0.44 -7.91 22.80
C LEU A 887 1.29 -8.46 23.96
N MET A 888 2.60 -8.19 23.99
CA MET A 888 3.47 -8.56 25.11
C MET A 888 3.13 -7.81 26.39
N GLU A 889 2.87 -6.50 26.34
CA GLU A 889 2.48 -5.71 27.52
C GLU A 889 1.17 -6.24 28.14
N VAL A 890 0.16 -6.56 27.31
CA VAL A 890 -1.11 -7.16 27.79
C VAL A 890 -0.89 -8.49 28.52
N LEU A 891 0.10 -9.29 28.09
CA LEU A 891 0.48 -10.53 28.75
C LEU A 891 1.29 -10.29 30.04
N GLU A 892 2.19 -9.30 30.04
CA GLU A 892 2.93 -8.88 31.24
C GLU A 892 1.96 -8.40 32.33
N ASP A 893 1.02 -7.49 32.03
CA ASP A 893 -0.01 -7.00 32.95
C ASP A 893 -0.80 -8.16 33.60
N PHE A 894 -1.30 -9.10 32.78
CA PHE A 894 -2.06 -10.24 33.28
C PHE A 894 -1.22 -11.20 34.13
N LEU A 895 0.01 -11.52 33.71
CA LEU A 895 0.88 -12.47 34.41
C LEU A 895 1.45 -11.89 35.71
N ILE A 896 1.70 -10.57 35.77
CA ILE A 896 2.07 -9.87 37.00
C ILE A 896 1.00 -10.06 38.08
N SER A 897 -0.29 -10.01 37.72
CA SER A 897 -1.40 -10.28 38.66
C SER A 897 -1.39 -11.71 39.24
N LYS A 898 -0.75 -12.66 38.53
CA LYS A 898 -0.56 -14.05 38.96
C LYS A 898 0.83 -14.34 39.55
N GLY A 899 1.69 -13.32 39.71
CA GLY A 899 3.07 -13.49 40.20
C GLY A 899 3.99 -14.26 39.24
N MET A 900 3.72 -14.21 37.93
CA MET A 900 4.49 -14.88 36.88
C MET A 900 4.98 -13.89 35.83
N THR A 901 5.92 -14.31 34.97
CA THR A 901 6.39 -13.54 33.81
C THR A 901 6.18 -14.32 32.50
N PRO A 902 6.03 -13.66 31.33
CA PRO A 902 5.83 -14.34 30.06
C PRO A 902 6.97 -15.33 29.72
N ASP A 903 8.21 -14.93 29.94
CA ASP A 903 9.38 -15.79 29.69
C ASP A 903 9.42 -16.98 30.67
N GLY A 904 8.95 -16.79 31.90
CA GLY A 904 8.78 -17.88 32.87
C GLY A 904 7.76 -18.92 32.41
N VAL A 905 6.69 -18.51 31.71
CA VAL A 905 5.75 -19.43 31.05
C VAL A 905 6.44 -20.15 29.88
N ALA A 906 7.21 -19.43 29.05
CA ALA A 906 7.92 -20.03 27.92
C ALA A 906 9.00 -21.05 28.32
N LEU A 907 9.71 -20.79 29.42
CA LEU A 907 10.67 -21.72 30.02
C LEU A 907 9.97 -22.96 30.57
N LYS A 908 8.88 -22.80 31.34
CA LYS A 908 8.07 -23.92 31.83
C LYS A 908 7.56 -24.81 30.70
N PHE A 909 7.04 -24.22 29.62
CA PHE A 909 6.61 -24.94 28.43
C PHE A 909 7.74 -25.76 27.81
N ALA A 910 8.91 -25.15 27.57
CA ALA A 910 10.07 -25.83 26.98
C ALA A 910 10.61 -26.98 27.85
N GLU A 911 10.73 -26.76 29.17
CA GLU A 911 11.15 -27.78 30.13
C GLU A 911 10.16 -28.94 30.21
N LYS A 912 8.86 -28.64 30.26
CA LYS A 912 7.80 -29.65 30.36
C LYS A 912 7.71 -30.49 29.10
N ALA A 913 7.74 -29.88 27.91
CA ALA A 913 7.79 -30.59 26.64
C ALA A 913 9.02 -31.51 26.55
N GLN A 914 10.18 -31.04 27.01
CA GLN A 914 11.39 -31.88 27.05
C GLN A 914 11.26 -33.04 28.04
N ALA A 915 10.68 -32.82 29.23
CA ALA A 915 10.45 -33.88 30.21
C ALA A 915 9.47 -34.95 29.71
N LEU A 916 8.37 -34.53 29.08
CA LEU A 916 7.32 -35.41 28.54
C LEU A 916 7.75 -36.16 27.27
N SER A 917 8.75 -35.65 26.52
CA SER A 917 9.22 -36.26 25.26
C SER A 917 9.66 -37.72 25.34
N LYS A 918 9.91 -38.24 26.54
CA LYS A 918 10.31 -39.64 26.79
C LYS A 918 9.14 -40.57 27.14
N PHE A 919 7.96 -40.01 27.46
CA PHE A 919 6.84 -40.74 28.08
C PHE A 919 5.52 -40.59 27.32
N GLU A 920 5.33 -39.49 26.62
CA GLU A 920 4.06 -39.11 25.99
C GLU A 920 4.21 -39.01 24.47
N LYS A 921 3.14 -39.36 23.73
CA LYS A 921 3.17 -39.33 22.26
C LYS A 921 3.23 -37.91 21.71
N ASP A 922 2.49 -36.98 22.33
CA ASP A 922 2.38 -35.58 21.91
C ASP A 922 2.79 -34.64 23.06
N PRO A 923 4.08 -34.63 23.47
CA PRO A 923 4.55 -33.96 24.67
C PRO A 923 4.34 -32.44 24.67
N LEU A 924 4.32 -31.83 23.47
CA LEU A 924 4.09 -30.41 23.30
C LEU A 924 2.61 -30.03 23.50
N MET A 925 1.66 -30.91 23.13
CA MET A 925 0.22 -30.69 23.36
C MET A 925 -0.10 -30.71 24.85
N ALA A 926 0.45 -31.68 25.59
CA ALA A 926 0.29 -31.76 27.04
C ALA A 926 0.92 -30.55 27.76
N ALA A 927 2.11 -30.11 27.35
CA ALA A 927 2.71 -28.87 27.85
C ALA A 927 1.87 -27.62 27.52
N MET A 928 1.22 -27.58 26.35
CA MET A 928 0.31 -26.48 25.98
C MET A 928 -0.94 -26.45 26.86
N ASN A 929 -1.53 -27.60 27.19
CA ASN A 929 -2.71 -27.67 28.06
C ASN A 929 -2.42 -27.09 29.45
N GLU A 930 -1.27 -27.43 30.05
CA GLU A 930 -0.84 -26.84 31.34
C GLU A 930 -0.63 -25.32 31.26
N VAL A 931 -0.14 -24.81 30.12
CA VAL A 931 -0.05 -23.35 29.88
C VAL A 931 -1.43 -22.72 29.65
N ALA A 932 -2.38 -23.44 29.06
CA ALA A 932 -3.75 -22.98 28.83
C ALA A 932 -4.54 -22.82 30.15
N ASP A 933 -4.22 -23.62 31.18
CA ASP A 933 -4.76 -23.42 32.54
C ASP A 933 -4.22 -22.13 33.19
N ILE A 934 -2.93 -21.81 32.96
CA ILE A 934 -2.29 -20.60 33.48
C ILE A 934 -2.82 -19.34 32.75
N LEU A 935 -2.97 -19.42 31.43
CA LEU A 935 -3.43 -18.33 30.57
C LEU A 935 -4.73 -18.76 29.87
N PRO A 936 -5.90 -18.26 30.28
CA PRO A 936 -7.13 -18.46 29.50
C PRO A 936 -7.03 -17.82 28.11
N GLU A 937 -7.77 -18.35 27.14
CA GLU A 937 -7.85 -17.75 25.79
C GLU A 937 -8.57 -16.39 25.78
N THR A 938 -9.32 -16.08 26.82
CA THR A 938 -10.09 -14.82 26.95
C THR A 938 -9.26 -13.63 27.41
N VAL A 939 -8.01 -13.80 27.87
CA VAL A 939 -7.19 -12.72 28.48
C VAL A 939 -7.17 -11.44 27.64
N LEU A 940 -6.94 -11.55 26.33
CA LEU A 940 -6.92 -10.40 25.42
C LEU A 940 -8.32 -9.80 25.20
N LEU A 941 -9.37 -10.63 25.16
CA LEU A 941 -10.76 -10.18 25.04
C LEU A 941 -11.21 -9.43 26.32
N ASP A 942 -10.81 -9.91 27.49
CA ASP A 942 -11.19 -9.33 28.77
C ASP A 942 -10.40 -8.04 29.06
N TYR A 943 -9.13 -7.96 28.62
CA TYR A 943 -8.39 -6.69 28.55
C TYR A 943 -9.09 -5.66 27.64
N VAL A 944 -9.43 -6.03 26.40
CA VAL A 944 -10.13 -5.12 25.48
C VAL A 944 -11.50 -4.70 26.03
N ARG A 945 -12.23 -5.59 26.71
CA ARG A 945 -13.49 -5.27 27.40
C ARG A 945 -13.32 -4.30 28.57
N SER A 946 -12.18 -4.28 29.27
CA SER A 946 -11.96 -3.34 30.37
C SER A 946 -11.66 -1.92 29.90
N GLN A 947 -11.10 -1.76 28.69
CA GLN A 947 -10.80 -0.47 28.07
C GLN A 947 -11.98 0.14 27.29
N ILE A 948 -12.89 -0.69 26.77
CA ILE A 948 -13.96 -0.26 25.87
C ILE A 948 -15.27 0.04 26.64
N PRO A 949 -15.92 1.21 26.44
CA PRO A 949 -17.04 1.64 27.28
C PRO A 949 -18.38 0.91 27.04
N SER A 950 -18.55 0.16 25.93
CA SER A 950 -19.80 -0.55 25.63
C SER A 950 -19.61 -1.67 24.60
N ASN A 951 -20.47 -2.70 24.67
CA ASN A 951 -20.49 -3.81 23.71
C ASN A 951 -20.68 -3.36 22.24
N ALA A 952 -21.34 -2.23 21.98
CA ALA A 952 -21.44 -1.66 20.63
C ALA A 952 -20.07 -1.19 20.09
N HIS A 953 -19.25 -0.58 20.96
CA HIS A 953 -17.87 -0.23 20.64
C HIS A 953 -17.00 -1.48 20.47
N LEU A 954 -17.19 -2.52 21.29
CA LEU A 954 -16.48 -3.81 21.14
C LEU A 954 -16.77 -4.47 19.78
N TRP A 955 -18.02 -4.38 19.29
CA TRP A 955 -18.37 -4.87 17.96
C TRP A 955 -17.69 -4.07 16.84
N SER A 956 -17.66 -2.74 16.96
CA SER A 956 -16.95 -1.86 16.02
C SER A 956 -15.45 -2.15 16.00
N PHE A 957 -14.82 -2.23 17.19
CA PHE A 957 -13.42 -2.58 17.40
C PHE A 957 -13.08 -3.92 16.75
N ARG A 958 -13.84 -4.99 17.03
CA ARG A 958 -13.63 -6.33 16.43
C ARG A 958 -13.68 -6.29 14.90
N LYS A 959 -14.60 -5.52 14.33
CA LYS A 959 -14.75 -5.37 12.88
C LYS A 959 -13.59 -4.61 12.25
N HIS A 960 -13.15 -3.52 12.88
CA HIS A 960 -12.01 -2.73 12.42
C HIS A 960 -10.70 -3.52 12.54
N LEU A 961 -10.47 -4.14 13.69
CA LEU A 961 -9.34 -5.05 13.96
C LEU A 961 -9.25 -6.16 12.91
N ALA A 962 -10.37 -6.82 12.57
CA ALA A 962 -10.40 -7.86 11.56
C ALA A 962 -9.94 -7.36 10.17
N VAL A 963 -10.28 -6.12 9.81
CA VAL A 963 -9.86 -5.49 8.55
C VAL A 963 -8.39 -5.09 8.61
N GLN A 964 -7.96 -4.36 9.64
CA GLN A 964 -6.57 -3.91 9.81
C GLN A 964 -5.61 -5.11 9.84
N TYR A 965 -5.91 -6.12 10.66
CA TYR A 965 -5.03 -7.26 10.80
C TYR A 965 -4.97 -8.12 9.54
N ALA A 966 -6.09 -8.30 8.83
CA ALA A 966 -6.09 -9.01 7.54
C ALA A 966 -5.18 -8.33 6.50
N CYS A 967 -5.19 -6.99 6.44
CA CYS A 967 -4.33 -6.25 5.53
C CYS A 967 -2.85 -6.28 5.95
N GLN A 968 -2.53 -6.19 7.24
CA GLN A 968 -1.15 -6.33 7.73
C GLN A 968 -0.60 -7.75 7.50
N VAL A 969 -1.41 -8.78 7.78
CA VAL A 969 -1.08 -10.19 7.51
C VAL A 969 -0.87 -10.42 6.01
N LEU A 970 -1.68 -9.82 5.14
CA LEU A 970 -1.47 -9.90 3.68
C LEU A 970 -0.10 -9.36 3.28
N VAL A 971 0.31 -8.19 3.79
CA VAL A 971 1.64 -7.61 3.51
C VAL A 971 2.75 -8.55 3.99
N SER A 972 2.68 -9.03 5.24
CA SER A 972 3.66 -9.96 5.82
C SER A 972 3.79 -11.25 5.00
N HIS A 973 2.66 -11.87 4.63
CA HIS A 973 2.63 -13.13 3.89
C HIS A 973 3.16 -12.97 2.46
N VAL A 974 2.78 -11.87 1.79
CA VAL A 974 3.21 -11.53 0.43
C VAL A 974 4.71 -11.22 0.38
N LEU A 975 5.27 -10.60 1.42
CA LEU A 975 6.72 -10.35 1.57
C LEU A 975 7.52 -11.52 2.16
N PHE A 976 6.91 -12.69 2.40
CA PHE A 976 7.55 -13.86 3.01
C PHE A 976 8.14 -13.56 4.43
N THR A 977 7.65 -12.51 5.09
CA THR A 977 8.11 -12.08 6.41
C THR A 977 7.70 -13.09 7.48
N ALA A 978 8.65 -13.47 8.34
CA ALA A 978 8.41 -14.42 9.42
C ALA A 978 7.32 -13.92 10.41
N PRO A 979 6.47 -14.81 10.96
CA PRO A 979 5.39 -14.41 11.87
C PRO A 979 5.92 -13.68 13.12
N PRO A 980 5.47 -12.45 13.41
CA PRO A 980 6.07 -11.63 14.46
C PRO A 980 5.83 -12.19 15.87
N PRO A 981 6.76 -11.99 16.83
CA PRO A 981 6.53 -12.22 18.26
C PRO A 981 5.48 -11.24 18.84
N PRO A 982 4.92 -11.50 20.03
CA PRO A 982 3.91 -10.61 20.65
C PRO A 982 4.40 -9.16 20.88
N SER A 983 5.72 -8.98 21.08
CA SER A 983 6.36 -7.66 21.24
C SER A 983 6.29 -6.78 19.99
N LYS A 984 6.06 -7.37 18.81
CA LYS A 984 6.02 -6.67 17.51
C LYS A 984 4.60 -6.52 16.94
N LEU A 985 3.58 -7.04 17.64
CA LEU A 985 2.17 -6.82 17.34
C LEU A 985 1.64 -5.72 18.26
N VAL A 986 1.44 -4.51 17.72
CA VAL A 986 0.93 -3.35 18.47
C VAL A 986 -0.52 -3.08 18.08
N LEU A 987 -1.36 -2.84 19.09
CA LEU A 987 -2.81 -2.61 18.99
C LEU A 987 -3.16 -1.24 19.60
N SER A 988 -3.98 -0.42 18.93
CA SER A 988 -4.58 0.76 19.57
C SER A 988 -5.77 0.34 20.44
N GLN A 989 -5.73 0.70 21.74
CA GLN A 989 -6.68 0.25 22.77
C GLN A 989 -8.15 0.55 22.46
N LEU A 990 -8.43 1.67 21.77
CA LEU A 990 -9.79 2.15 21.52
C LEU A 990 -10.30 1.89 20.10
N GLN A 991 -9.43 1.99 19.10
CA GLN A 991 -9.83 1.93 17.69
C GLN A 991 -9.65 0.53 17.07
N GLY A 992 -8.71 -0.27 17.59
CA GLY A 992 -8.36 -1.57 17.00
C GLY A 992 -7.46 -1.45 15.78
N ASP A 993 -6.75 -0.32 15.62
CA ASP A 993 -5.66 -0.19 14.65
C ASP A 993 -4.53 -1.16 14.99
N VAL A 994 -3.94 -1.78 13.97
CA VAL A 994 -2.89 -2.81 14.11
C VAL A 994 -1.65 -2.41 13.35
N MET A 995 -0.50 -2.56 13.99
CA MET A 995 0.81 -2.34 13.39
C MET A 995 1.72 -3.54 13.65
N LEU A 996 2.50 -3.92 12.64
CA LEU A 996 3.58 -4.89 12.75
C LEU A 996 4.91 -4.15 12.72
N LEU A 997 5.72 -4.29 13.77
CA LEU A 997 7.02 -3.64 13.88
C LEU A 997 8.13 -4.51 13.24
N GLY A 998 9.09 -3.89 12.56
CA GLY A 998 10.30 -4.56 12.05
C GLY A 998 10.04 -5.58 10.94
N SER A 999 9.12 -5.29 10.01
CA SER A 999 8.75 -6.19 8.92
C SER A 999 9.76 -6.14 7.76
N THR A 1000 10.76 -7.04 7.81
CA THR A 1000 11.71 -7.26 6.70
C THR A 1000 11.23 -8.36 5.74
N PRO A 1001 11.50 -8.24 4.42
CA PRO A 1001 11.17 -9.30 3.47
C PRO A 1001 11.97 -10.60 3.70
N GLY A 1002 11.31 -11.74 3.52
CA GLY A 1002 11.91 -13.07 3.67
C GLY A 1002 12.79 -13.46 2.47
N LEU A 1003 14.06 -13.10 2.51
CA LEU A 1003 15.08 -13.50 1.53
C LEU A 1003 15.81 -14.77 2.01
N ASN A 1004 16.24 -15.61 1.06
CA ASN A 1004 17.14 -16.73 1.37
C ASN A 1004 18.53 -16.24 1.82
N LYS A 1005 19.34 -17.12 2.45
CA LYS A 1005 20.69 -16.79 2.98
C LYS A 1005 21.61 -16.10 1.95
N GLU A 1006 21.45 -16.39 0.66
CA GLU A 1006 22.26 -15.83 -0.44
C GLU A 1006 21.74 -14.50 -1.00
N CYS A 1007 20.56 -14.02 -0.58
CA CYS A 1007 19.87 -12.87 -1.17
C CYS A 1007 19.72 -13.00 -2.71
N THR A 1008 19.18 -14.15 -3.14
CA THR A 1008 18.93 -14.50 -4.54
C THR A 1008 17.44 -14.71 -4.87
N ARG A 1009 16.62 -15.11 -3.90
CA ARG A 1009 15.17 -15.32 -4.05
C ARG A 1009 14.39 -15.05 -2.76
N MET A 1010 13.07 -14.93 -2.87
CA MET A 1010 12.17 -14.99 -1.71
C MET A 1010 12.08 -16.44 -1.20
N GLN A 1011 12.01 -16.62 0.12
CA GLN A 1011 11.87 -17.94 0.72
C GLN A 1011 11.25 -17.84 2.13
N ASP A 1012 10.21 -18.65 2.40
CA ASP A 1012 9.67 -18.78 3.76
C ASP A 1012 10.67 -19.50 4.68
N ALA A 1013 10.59 -19.22 5.97
CA ALA A 1013 11.07 -20.15 6.99
C ALA A 1013 10.17 -21.40 6.96
N THR A 1014 10.69 -22.51 6.43
CA THR A 1014 9.90 -23.69 6.02
C THR A 1014 9.17 -24.43 7.14
N ASP A 1015 9.48 -24.12 8.40
CA ASP A 1015 8.96 -24.80 9.59
C ASP A 1015 7.99 -23.92 10.42
N MET A 1016 7.57 -22.76 9.91
CA MET A 1016 6.72 -21.80 10.64
C MET A 1016 5.27 -21.77 10.15
N VAL A 1017 4.34 -21.40 11.05
CA VAL A 1017 2.96 -21.03 10.66
C VAL A 1017 2.97 -19.87 9.64
N PRO A 1018 2.02 -19.77 8.69
CA PRO A 1018 2.07 -18.74 7.64
C PRO A 1018 1.87 -17.31 8.17
N PHE A 1019 1.24 -17.14 9.34
CA PHE A 1019 1.16 -15.89 10.11
C PHE A 1019 0.69 -16.20 11.55
N ARG A 1020 0.75 -15.23 12.47
CA ARG A 1020 0.25 -15.40 13.85
C ARG A 1020 -1.29 -15.42 13.86
N MET A 1021 -1.90 -16.53 14.31
CA MET A 1021 -3.35 -16.63 14.54
C MET A 1021 -3.66 -17.53 15.74
N THR A 1022 -3.05 -17.19 16.86
CA THR A 1022 -3.15 -17.86 18.17
C THR A 1022 -4.58 -17.86 18.73
N ARG A 1023 -4.84 -18.77 19.68
CA ARG A 1023 -6.15 -18.89 20.36
C ARG A 1023 -6.69 -17.59 20.99
N MET A 1024 -5.81 -16.70 21.47
CA MET A 1024 -6.22 -15.41 22.04
C MET A 1024 -6.69 -14.44 20.95
N LEU A 1025 -6.02 -14.42 19.79
CA LEU A 1025 -6.44 -13.63 18.62
C LEU A 1025 -7.71 -14.20 17.96
N THR A 1026 -7.86 -15.52 17.84
CA THR A 1026 -9.09 -16.13 17.32
C THR A 1026 -10.29 -15.88 18.25
N THR A 1027 -10.09 -15.91 19.57
CA THR A 1027 -11.10 -15.57 20.58
C THR A 1027 -11.48 -14.08 20.54
N LEU A 1028 -10.48 -13.19 20.38
CA LEU A 1028 -10.74 -11.76 20.21
C LEU A 1028 -11.52 -11.47 18.93
N LEU A 1029 -11.11 -12.00 17.77
CA LEU A 1029 -11.78 -11.80 16.48
C LEU A 1029 -13.14 -12.51 16.38
N SER A 1030 -13.33 -13.59 17.14
CA SER A 1030 -14.40 -14.59 17.04
C SER A 1030 -14.37 -15.41 15.73
N PRO A 1031 -14.84 -16.68 15.72
CA PRO A 1031 -14.88 -17.50 14.50
C PRO A 1031 -15.68 -16.86 13.36
N VAL A 1032 -16.77 -16.15 13.68
CA VAL A 1032 -17.61 -15.43 12.69
C VAL A 1032 -16.89 -14.21 12.11
N GLY A 1033 -16.09 -13.51 12.93
CA GLY A 1033 -15.26 -12.41 12.47
C GLY A 1033 -14.08 -12.88 11.61
N LEU A 1034 -13.51 -14.04 11.93
CA LEU A 1034 -12.40 -14.64 11.19
C LEU A 1034 -12.83 -15.14 9.80
N GLU A 1035 -13.86 -15.98 9.72
CA GLU A 1035 -14.37 -16.49 8.43
C GLU A 1035 -15.12 -15.42 7.63
N GLY A 1036 -15.74 -14.44 8.30
CA GLY A 1036 -16.54 -13.40 7.64
C GLY A 1036 -15.78 -12.13 7.30
N GLY A 1037 -15.24 -11.45 8.32
CA GLY A 1037 -14.62 -10.12 8.18
C GLY A 1037 -13.17 -10.20 7.71
N PHE A 1038 -12.34 -10.97 8.41
CA PHE A 1038 -10.91 -11.10 8.15
C PHE A 1038 -10.65 -11.76 6.78
N SER A 1039 -11.28 -12.90 6.49
CA SER A 1039 -11.11 -13.60 5.20
C SER A 1039 -11.49 -12.72 3.99
N ALA A 1040 -12.59 -11.97 4.12
CA ALA A 1040 -13.10 -11.11 3.05
C ALA A 1040 -12.29 -9.83 2.88
N ALA A 1041 -11.75 -9.28 3.98
CA ALA A 1041 -10.79 -8.18 3.92
C ALA A 1041 -9.50 -8.64 3.19
N MET A 1042 -8.92 -9.78 3.58
CA MET A 1042 -7.71 -10.31 2.94
C MET A 1042 -7.92 -10.57 1.43
N GLY A 1043 -9.03 -11.23 1.06
CA GLY A 1043 -9.38 -11.48 -0.34
C GLY A 1043 -9.69 -10.20 -1.14
N ALA A 1044 -10.38 -9.22 -0.54
CA ALA A 1044 -10.68 -7.95 -1.22
C ALA A 1044 -9.42 -7.08 -1.41
N ALA A 1045 -8.49 -7.08 -0.46
CA ALA A 1045 -7.19 -6.42 -0.62
C ALA A 1045 -6.34 -7.10 -1.71
N ALA A 1046 -6.32 -8.44 -1.76
CA ALA A 1046 -5.66 -9.18 -2.84
C ALA A 1046 -6.29 -8.91 -4.22
N MET A 1047 -7.62 -8.75 -4.30
CA MET A 1047 -8.33 -8.31 -5.50
C MET A 1047 -7.88 -6.90 -5.94
N ALA A 1048 -7.83 -5.93 -5.01
CA ALA A 1048 -7.42 -4.56 -5.31
C ALA A 1048 -5.95 -4.46 -5.79
N LEU A 1049 -5.06 -5.28 -5.24
CA LEU A 1049 -3.65 -5.35 -5.64
C LEU A 1049 -3.43 -6.03 -7.01
N ASN A 1050 -4.18 -7.09 -7.31
CA ASN A 1050 -4.09 -7.84 -8.57
C ASN A 1050 -4.79 -7.13 -9.76
N HIS A 1051 -5.43 -5.97 -9.54
CA HIS A 1051 -6.11 -5.27 -10.61
C HIS A 1051 -5.12 -4.90 -11.76
N PRO A 1052 -5.34 -5.31 -13.03
CA PRO A 1052 -4.33 -5.22 -14.11
C PRO A 1052 -3.82 -3.79 -14.42
N ASN A 1053 -4.68 -2.77 -14.26
CA ASN A 1053 -4.31 -1.35 -14.34
C ASN A 1053 -3.33 -0.85 -13.25
N ARG A 1054 -2.99 -1.63 -12.21
CA ARG A 1054 -2.14 -1.19 -11.08
C ARG A 1054 -0.67 -1.57 -11.20
N GLN A 1055 -0.36 -2.61 -11.99
CA GLN A 1055 1.03 -3.01 -12.29
C GLN A 1055 1.90 -3.22 -11.04
N LEU A 1056 1.38 -3.95 -10.04
CA LEU A 1056 2.04 -4.27 -8.78
C LEU A 1056 3.49 -4.75 -8.97
N ARG A 1057 3.73 -5.66 -9.93
CA ARG A 1057 5.05 -6.22 -10.22
C ARG A 1057 6.13 -5.14 -10.40
N HIS A 1058 5.84 -4.04 -11.11
CA HIS A 1058 6.82 -2.98 -11.35
C HIS A 1058 7.18 -2.18 -10.10
N HIS A 1059 6.23 -2.01 -9.16
CA HIS A 1059 6.48 -1.39 -7.86
C HIS A 1059 7.36 -2.30 -7.00
N LEU A 1060 7.05 -3.60 -6.98
CA LEU A 1060 7.83 -4.62 -6.28
C LEU A 1060 9.25 -4.76 -6.84
N CYS A 1061 9.43 -4.72 -8.17
CA CYS A 1061 10.77 -4.78 -8.79
C CYS A 1061 11.70 -3.68 -8.25
N ILE A 1062 11.20 -2.45 -8.06
CA ILE A 1062 12.00 -1.35 -7.52
C ILE A 1062 12.28 -1.54 -6.03
N LEU A 1063 11.26 -1.87 -5.24
CA LEU A 1063 11.41 -2.03 -3.78
C LEU A 1063 12.38 -3.18 -3.45
N LEU A 1064 12.18 -4.34 -4.07
CA LEU A 1064 13.01 -5.52 -3.86
C LEU A 1064 14.43 -5.34 -4.41
N ARG A 1065 14.63 -4.53 -5.47
CA ARG A 1065 15.97 -4.12 -5.90
C ARG A 1065 16.70 -3.35 -4.81
N GLU A 1066 16.07 -2.34 -4.19
CA GLU A 1066 16.74 -1.56 -3.14
C GLU A 1066 16.99 -2.38 -1.85
N GLU A 1067 16.15 -3.39 -1.55
CA GLU A 1067 16.45 -4.37 -0.50
C GLU A 1067 17.66 -5.24 -0.88
N LEU A 1068 17.67 -5.85 -2.08
CA LEU A 1068 18.78 -6.69 -2.54
C LEU A 1068 20.11 -5.92 -2.63
N LEU A 1069 20.09 -4.64 -3.00
CA LEU A 1069 21.27 -3.76 -2.99
C LEU A 1069 21.77 -3.46 -1.57
N ALA A 1070 20.89 -3.45 -0.55
CA ALA A 1070 21.30 -3.25 0.84
C ALA A 1070 22.06 -4.47 1.41
N TYR A 1071 21.77 -5.68 0.92
CA TYR A 1071 22.39 -6.93 1.38
C TYR A 1071 23.51 -7.45 0.46
N SER A 1072 23.61 -7.01 -0.80
CA SER A 1072 24.58 -7.53 -1.77
C SER A 1072 25.61 -6.49 -2.22
N SER A 1073 26.89 -6.75 -1.91
CA SER A 1073 28.03 -5.97 -2.41
C SER A 1073 28.61 -6.57 -3.70
N PRO A 1074 29.20 -5.75 -4.60
CA PRO A 1074 29.91 -6.25 -5.76
C PRO A 1074 31.19 -6.99 -5.32
N THR A 1075 31.44 -8.16 -5.90
CA THR A 1075 32.68 -8.92 -5.69
C THR A 1075 33.42 -9.07 -7.03
N PRO A 1076 34.65 -8.53 -7.18
CA PRO A 1076 35.40 -8.64 -8.43
C PRO A 1076 35.87 -10.08 -8.65
N LYS A 1077 35.57 -10.65 -9.82
CA LYS A 1077 36.11 -11.95 -10.24
C LYS A 1077 37.55 -11.77 -10.73
N PRO A 1078 38.44 -12.77 -10.54
CA PRO A 1078 39.81 -12.70 -11.05
C PRO A 1078 39.81 -12.48 -12.57
N GLY A 1079 40.45 -11.39 -13.01
CA GLY A 1079 40.55 -10.99 -14.42
C GLY A 1079 39.50 -9.98 -14.93
N GLN A 1080 38.47 -9.62 -14.15
CA GLN A 1080 37.52 -8.56 -14.53
C GLN A 1080 37.95 -7.18 -14.02
N SER A 1081 37.65 -6.13 -14.79
CA SER A 1081 37.79 -4.74 -14.31
C SER A 1081 36.73 -4.41 -13.24
N ALA A 1082 37.09 -3.62 -12.23
CA ALA A 1082 36.17 -3.21 -11.17
C ALA A 1082 34.89 -2.52 -11.71
N ALA A 1083 35.00 -1.78 -12.81
CA ALA A 1083 33.85 -1.17 -13.49
C ALA A 1083 32.90 -2.23 -14.08
N GLN A 1084 33.44 -3.29 -14.68
CA GLN A 1084 32.68 -4.40 -15.26
C GLN A 1084 32.00 -5.23 -14.16
N SER A 1085 32.68 -5.49 -13.03
CA SER A 1085 32.05 -6.22 -11.92
C SER A 1085 30.88 -5.44 -11.29
N VAL A 1086 30.94 -4.11 -11.24
CA VAL A 1086 29.82 -3.28 -10.76
C VAL A 1086 28.63 -3.31 -11.73
N THR A 1087 28.87 -3.23 -13.04
CA THR A 1087 27.79 -3.34 -14.04
C THR A 1087 27.16 -4.72 -14.09
N ASP A 1088 27.97 -5.79 -14.03
CA ASP A 1088 27.48 -7.18 -13.99
C ASP A 1088 26.68 -7.46 -12.72
N HIS A 1089 27.14 -6.95 -11.56
CA HIS A 1089 26.41 -7.02 -10.30
C HIS A 1089 25.06 -6.31 -10.39
N GLY A 1090 25.02 -5.09 -10.93
CA GLY A 1090 23.78 -4.34 -11.14
C GLY A 1090 22.76 -5.10 -12.00
N ARG A 1091 23.20 -5.64 -13.14
CA ARG A 1091 22.36 -6.48 -14.03
C ARG A 1091 21.87 -7.75 -13.31
N SER A 1092 22.72 -8.40 -12.52
CA SER A 1092 22.36 -9.57 -11.70
C SER A 1092 21.28 -9.23 -10.65
N VAL A 1093 21.40 -8.07 -9.98
CA VAL A 1093 20.41 -7.64 -8.99
C VAL A 1093 19.08 -7.29 -9.65
N LEU A 1094 19.07 -6.66 -10.83
CA LEU A 1094 17.83 -6.41 -11.58
C LEU A 1094 17.11 -7.72 -11.97
N ALA A 1095 17.85 -8.73 -12.44
CA ALA A 1095 17.27 -10.03 -12.75
C ALA A 1095 16.65 -10.70 -11.51
N ARG A 1096 17.39 -10.73 -10.38
CA ARG A 1096 16.91 -11.26 -9.10
C ARG A 1096 15.69 -10.51 -8.56
N ALA A 1097 15.68 -9.17 -8.65
CA ALA A 1097 14.56 -8.35 -8.22
C ALA A 1097 13.28 -8.62 -9.03
N SER A 1098 13.40 -8.83 -10.35
CA SER A 1098 12.27 -9.19 -11.22
C SER A 1098 11.69 -10.57 -10.89
N GLU A 1099 12.54 -11.53 -10.52
CA GLU A 1099 12.13 -12.87 -10.10
C GLU A 1099 11.47 -12.86 -8.71
N CYS A 1100 12.06 -12.17 -7.73
CA CYS A 1100 11.42 -11.97 -6.42
C CYS A 1100 10.07 -11.28 -6.57
N ALA A 1101 9.98 -10.22 -7.39
CA ALA A 1101 8.72 -9.53 -7.67
C ALA A 1101 7.69 -10.43 -8.37
N HIS A 1102 8.12 -11.43 -9.14
CA HIS A 1102 7.24 -12.43 -9.74
C HIS A 1102 6.62 -13.34 -8.67
N GLN A 1103 7.45 -13.90 -7.78
CA GLN A 1103 7.04 -14.79 -6.69
C GLN A 1103 6.07 -14.08 -5.72
N VAL A 1104 6.39 -12.83 -5.36
CA VAL A 1104 5.52 -11.97 -4.54
C VAL A 1104 4.19 -11.67 -5.24
N SER A 1105 4.22 -11.35 -6.55
CA SER A 1105 2.99 -11.14 -7.34
C SER A 1105 2.15 -12.42 -7.45
N GLN A 1106 2.79 -13.60 -7.56
CA GLN A 1106 2.10 -14.88 -7.64
C GLN A 1106 1.30 -15.17 -6.36
N ARG A 1107 1.86 -14.90 -5.17
CA ARG A 1107 1.10 -15.01 -3.90
C ARG A 1107 -0.15 -14.13 -3.86
N VAL A 1108 -0.03 -12.89 -4.32
CA VAL A 1108 -1.20 -11.98 -4.42
C VAL A 1108 -2.24 -12.54 -5.37
N ASN A 1109 -1.81 -13.08 -6.51
CA ASN A 1109 -2.68 -13.70 -7.49
C ASN A 1109 -3.38 -14.94 -6.92
N ASP A 1110 -2.66 -15.80 -6.19
CA ASP A 1110 -3.21 -16.99 -5.55
C ASP A 1110 -4.27 -16.66 -4.50
N LEU A 1111 -4.10 -15.60 -3.71
CA LEU A 1111 -5.09 -15.17 -2.71
C LEU A 1111 -6.24 -14.33 -3.31
N SER A 1112 -6.15 -13.93 -4.58
CA SER A 1112 -7.11 -13.06 -5.23
C SER A 1112 -8.36 -13.82 -5.68
N PRO A 1113 -9.58 -13.45 -5.25
CA PRO A 1113 -10.81 -14.10 -5.71
C PRO A 1113 -10.99 -14.09 -7.24
N MET A 1114 -10.39 -13.12 -7.94
CA MET A 1114 -10.47 -13.00 -9.40
C MET A 1114 -9.76 -14.12 -10.16
N THR A 1115 -8.76 -14.78 -9.57
CA THR A 1115 -8.04 -15.88 -10.25
C THR A 1115 -8.79 -17.20 -10.15
N ALA A 1116 -9.42 -17.49 -9.01
CA ALA A 1116 -10.36 -18.60 -8.87
C ALA A 1116 -11.52 -18.48 -9.88
N LEU A 1117 -12.11 -17.29 -9.99
CA LEU A 1117 -13.16 -16.97 -10.97
C LEU A 1117 -12.74 -17.16 -12.44
N ALA A 1118 -11.44 -17.06 -12.73
CA ALA A 1118 -10.87 -17.27 -14.06
C ALA A 1118 -10.59 -18.77 -14.32
N ALA A 1119 -9.99 -19.47 -13.36
CA ALA A 1119 -9.70 -20.91 -13.44
C ALA A 1119 -10.98 -21.77 -13.54
N GLU A 1120 -12.10 -21.30 -12.98
CA GLU A 1120 -13.43 -21.90 -13.18
C GLU A 1120 -13.88 -21.97 -14.64
N LYS A 1121 -13.34 -21.16 -15.55
CA LYS A 1121 -13.66 -21.26 -16.98
C LYS A 1121 -13.04 -22.49 -17.67
N ASP A 1122 -12.03 -23.10 -17.03
CA ASP A 1122 -11.30 -24.26 -17.55
C ASP A 1122 -11.73 -25.57 -16.86
N LEU A 1123 -12.57 -25.49 -15.83
CA LEU A 1123 -13.15 -26.64 -15.13
C LEU A 1123 -14.32 -27.25 -15.93
N LYS A 1124 -14.45 -28.57 -15.90
CA LYS A 1124 -15.56 -29.28 -16.55
C LYS A 1124 -16.81 -29.26 -15.65
N ASP A 1125 -17.98 -29.23 -16.27
CA ASP A 1125 -19.26 -29.32 -15.56
C ASP A 1125 -19.32 -30.59 -14.68
N GLY A 1126 -19.32 -30.42 -13.36
CA GLY A 1126 -19.50 -31.51 -12.39
C GLY A 1126 -18.62 -31.44 -11.14
N ASP A 1127 -17.43 -30.84 -11.22
CA ASP A 1127 -16.57 -30.67 -10.05
C ASP A 1127 -17.15 -29.60 -9.10
N LEU A 1128 -17.19 -29.90 -7.79
CA LEU A 1128 -17.64 -28.92 -6.80
C LEU A 1128 -16.66 -27.75 -6.75
N ALA A 1129 -17.10 -26.58 -7.20
CA ALA A 1129 -16.38 -25.34 -6.99
C ALA A 1129 -16.07 -25.16 -5.49
N THR A 1130 -14.83 -24.80 -5.17
CA THR A 1130 -14.49 -24.39 -3.80
C THR A 1130 -14.93 -22.93 -3.60
N PRO A 1131 -15.23 -22.48 -2.37
CA PRO A 1131 -15.50 -21.07 -2.13
C PRO A 1131 -14.38 -20.19 -2.69
N ILE A 1132 -14.70 -19.03 -3.26
CA ILE A 1132 -13.71 -18.23 -4.02
C ILE A 1132 -12.52 -17.79 -3.15
N ASN A 1133 -12.77 -17.54 -1.86
CA ASN A 1133 -11.76 -17.25 -0.84
C ASN A 1133 -11.16 -18.52 -0.20
N GLY A 1134 -11.33 -19.70 -0.79
CA GLY A 1134 -10.93 -20.99 -0.23
C GLY A 1134 -9.43 -21.08 0.08
N LYS A 1135 -8.57 -20.48 -0.75
CA LYS A 1135 -7.12 -20.34 -0.48
C LYS A 1135 -6.82 -19.44 0.72
N VAL A 1136 -7.61 -18.39 0.96
CA VAL A 1136 -7.50 -17.55 2.16
C VAL A 1136 -7.98 -18.34 3.40
N ILE A 1137 -9.07 -19.09 3.28
CA ILE A 1137 -9.60 -19.93 4.36
C ILE A 1137 -8.60 -21.04 4.72
N SER A 1138 -7.97 -21.72 3.76
CA SER A 1138 -6.95 -22.73 4.03
C SER A 1138 -5.69 -22.15 4.65
N LEU A 1139 -5.29 -20.93 4.27
CA LEU A 1139 -4.19 -20.20 4.91
C LEU A 1139 -4.52 -19.85 6.38
N ILE A 1140 -5.74 -19.40 6.65
CA ILE A 1140 -6.24 -19.15 8.02
C ILE A 1140 -6.26 -20.45 8.84
N MET A 1141 -6.76 -21.55 8.28
CA MET A 1141 -6.76 -22.85 8.95
C MET A 1141 -5.34 -23.33 9.24
N ALA A 1142 -4.39 -23.14 8.32
CA ALA A 1142 -2.98 -23.47 8.55
C ALA A 1142 -2.28 -22.56 9.58
N ALA A 1143 -2.73 -21.31 9.74
CA ALA A 1143 -2.26 -20.40 10.79
C ALA A 1143 -2.87 -20.72 12.17
N ALA A 1144 -4.13 -21.15 12.20
CA ALA A 1144 -4.90 -21.45 13.41
C ALA A 1144 -4.74 -22.92 13.91
N ASP A 1145 -4.05 -23.76 13.15
CA ASP A 1145 -3.78 -25.17 13.47
C ASP A 1145 -2.96 -25.31 14.77
N PRO A 1146 -3.52 -25.86 15.86
CA PRO A 1146 -2.82 -25.97 17.14
C PRO A 1146 -1.51 -26.75 17.03
N VAL A 1147 -1.45 -27.79 16.21
CA VAL A 1147 -0.26 -28.64 16.06
C VAL A 1147 0.90 -27.84 15.48
N LYS A 1148 0.63 -27.00 14.47
CA LYS A 1148 1.63 -26.13 13.86
C LYS A 1148 2.02 -24.96 14.75
N GLN A 1149 1.07 -24.38 15.50
CA GLN A 1149 1.39 -23.36 16.49
C GLN A 1149 2.31 -23.88 17.57
N ILE A 1150 2.01 -25.05 18.12
CA ILE A 1150 2.73 -25.67 19.24
C ILE A 1150 4.13 -26.18 18.82
N ALA A 1151 4.35 -26.42 17.52
CA ALA A 1151 5.67 -26.66 16.93
C ALA A 1151 6.54 -25.39 16.83
N MET A 1152 5.97 -24.18 16.99
CA MET A 1152 6.74 -22.94 16.99
C MET A 1152 7.65 -22.85 18.23
N PRO A 1153 8.79 -22.14 18.16
CA PRO A 1153 9.67 -21.91 19.30
C PRO A 1153 8.93 -21.32 20.51
N SER A 1154 9.28 -21.75 21.72
CA SER A 1154 8.63 -21.30 22.96
C SER A 1154 8.61 -19.77 23.17
N LEU A 1155 9.67 -19.07 22.72
CA LEU A 1155 9.78 -17.60 22.75
C LEU A 1155 8.90 -16.89 21.71
N TRP A 1156 8.29 -17.63 20.78
CA TRP A 1156 7.23 -17.11 19.92
C TRP A 1156 5.89 -17.02 20.65
N HIS A 1157 5.76 -17.59 21.86
CA HIS A 1157 4.53 -17.62 22.66
C HIS A 1157 3.32 -18.15 21.87
N PRO A 1158 3.29 -19.46 21.50
CA PRO A 1158 2.22 -20.03 20.67
C PRO A 1158 0.82 -19.98 21.28
N TRP A 1159 0.71 -19.74 22.58
CA TRP A 1159 -0.56 -19.57 23.30
C TRP A 1159 -1.17 -18.17 23.24
N ALA A 1160 -0.45 -17.16 22.72
CA ALA A 1160 -0.82 -15.73 22.83
C ALA A 1160 -0.86 -14.97 21.50
#